data_AF-A0AAD4VNA9-F1
#
_entry.id   AF-A0AAD4VNA9-F1
#
_cell.length_a   1.000
_cell.length_b   1.000
_cell.length_c   1.000
_cell.angle_alpha   90.00
_cell.angle_beta   90.00
_cell.angle_gamma   90.00
#
_symmetry.space_group_name_H-M   'P 1'
#
loop_
_entity.id
_entity.type
_entity.pdbx_description
1 polymer ?
#
loop_
_entity_poly.entity_id
_entity_poly.type
_entity_poly.pdbx_seq_one_letter_code
_entity_poly.pdbx_strand_id
1 'polypeptide(L)'
;MGSESPVNFSGESPRARVHHVTQTSNDLDSDIGGVEFATYTVHIPSTPDNQPMGMSMEWSTSQRVEDQYASSSLFTGGYNCITRAHLKEKVIESVTSHPQMTGAKGSNCAVPGCDAKVVTDERGVDIVPCECDYKICLDCYRDAIRTGDHICPGCKEPYKELDVSEYAGNNGQHLQVPFTSKMERRLSLMKSTAVMGRQSSEFDHTKWLFETKGSYGYGNAIWPKVDVDGSQEGIGGDPKVFHDKQWRPLTRKLNISAAILSPYRILILVRMVVLGLFLQWRIRNPNEDAVWLWAMSVVCEIWFAFSWLLDQLPKLCPINRITNLDVLKEKFESPNPSNPTGKSDLPGIDIFVSTADPEKEPPLVTANTILSILAADYPVEKLSCYVSDDGGALLTFEAMAEAASFANLWVPFCRKHAIEPRNPESYFNLKRDPYKNKVRPDFVKDRRRLKREYDEFKVRINGLPDSIRRRSDAYNARDEMKAMKLGREIGNDEAVEKIKIPKATWMADGTHWPGTWTVSVPEHSRGDHASIMQVMLKPPSDEPLRGTSMDSSSLDLSEVDIRLPMLVYVSREKRPGYDHNKKAGAMNALVRASAVMSNGPFILNLDCDHYVYNSQALREGMCFMMDRGGDRICYVQFPQRFEGIDPSDRYANHNTVFFNVNMLALDGLQGPVYVGTGCLFRRTALYGFDPPRVKKCRNGCCCCSGFSARRRTRKSSSSVASAPEVASQDCQSIEVGEFGDDEEINLALVPKKFGNSSFLVDSIRVAEFQGRPIADHPSMKHGRPPGALTLPRELLDASTVAEAISVISCWYEDKTEWGQRIGWIYGSVTEDVVTGYRMHNRGWRSVYCVTKRDAFRGTAPINLTDRLHQVLRWATGSVEIFFSRNNALLASSRMKILQRIAYLNVGMYPFTSFFLIVYCFLPALSLFSGQFIVQSLNITFLAYLLGITITLILLAVLEIKWSGIELEEWWRNEQFWLIGGTSAHLAAVLQGLLKVIAGIEISFTLTSKSGGDDADDEFVDLYIFKWTSLMIPPITIMMTNLIAIAVATCRTIYSVIPQWSRLLGGVFFSFWVLAHLYPFAKGLMGRRGKTPTIVFVWSGLMAITISLLWVAISPPSGTNQIGGSFQFP
;
A
#
# COMPACT_ATOMS: atom_id res chain seq x y z
N MET A 1 -81.33 6.41 -14.87
CA MET A 1 -81.89 5.22 -15.56
C MET A 1 -80.74 4.24 -15.71
N GLY A 2 -80.96 2.96 -15.40
CA GLY A 2 -79.89 2.04 -14.93
C GLY A 2 -79.56 2.35 -13.45
N SER A 3 -79.56 1.43 -12.48
CA SER A 3 -79.41 -0.05 -12.42
C SER A 3 -78.00 -0.54 -12.77
N GLU A 4 -77.37 -1.47 -12.02
CA GLU A 4 -77.80 -2.19 -10.80
C GLU A 4 -76.59 -2.64 -9.92
N SER A 5 -76.85 -3.26 -8.77
CA SER A 5 -75.87 -3.68 -7.71
C SER A 5 -75.72 -5.24 -7.67
N PRO A 6 -75.20 -5.97 -6.63
CA PRO A 6 -74.71 -5.62 -5.27
C PRO A 6 -73.51 -6.43 -4.67
N VAL A 7 -73.22 -6.21 -3.36
CA VAL A 7 -72.42 -7.02 -2.37
C VAL A 7 -70.88 -6.99 -2.53
N ASN A 8 -70.02 -6.44 -1.62
CA ASN A 8 -69.78 -6.51 -0.15
C ASN A 8 -69.00 -7.77 0.33
N PHE A 9 -68.13 -7.76 1.35
CA PHE A 9 -67.69 -6.81 2.42
C PHE A 9 -66.12 -6.78 2.48
N SER A 10 -65.33 -6.09 3.32
CA SER A 10 -65.37 -5.03 4.39
C SER A 10 -63.91 -4.51 4.57
N GLY A 11 -63.52 -3.49 5.37
CA GLY A 11 -64.24 -2.52 6.21
C GLY A 11 -63.29 -1.64 7.06
N GLU A 12 -63.86 -0.59 7.67
CA GLU A 12 -63.54 0.13 8.94
C GLU A 12 -62.05 0.40 9.36
N SER A 13 -61.47 1.62 9.36
CA SER A 13 -61.90 3.03 9.64
C SER A 13 -61.89 3.46 11.12
N PRO A 14 -61.87 4.77 11.51
CA PRO A 14 -61.42 6.00 10.81
C PRO A 14 -60.55 6.96 11.70
N ARG A 15 -60.22 8.16 11.16
CA ARG A 15 -59.69 9.34 11.90
C ARG A 15 -60.78 10.42 12.12
N ALA A 16 -60.57 11.34 13.07
CA ALA A 16 -61.32 12.60 13.20
C ALA A 16 -60.38 13.80 13.53
N ARG A 17 -60.81 15.04 13.25
CA ARG A 17 -60.02 16.29 13.39
C ARG A 17 -60.88 17.57 13.30
N VAL A 18 -60.92 18.41 14.34
CA VAL A 18 -61.48 19.81 14.33
C VAL A 18 -60.71 20.67 15.37
N HIS A 19 -60.61 22.00 15.16
CA HIS A 19 -60.03 23.03 16.07
C HIS A 19 -61.16 23.92 16.68
N HIS A 20 -60.99 24.70 17.76
CA HIS A 20 -60.24 25.98 17.84
C HIS A 20 -60.31 26.64 19.25
N VAL A 21 -59.39 27.58 19.54
CA VAL A 21 -59.55 28.82 20.37
C VAL A 21 -59.84 28.64 21.89
N THR A 22 -58.91 28.88 22.84
CA THR A 22 -58.46 30.17 23.46
C THR A 22 -59.60 31.04 24.04
N GLN A 23 -59.57 31.62 25.24
CA GLN A 23 -58.52 31.82 26.29
C GLN A 23 -59.19 31.62 27.69
N THR A 24 -58.74 32.06 28.89
CA THR A 24 -57.81 33.11 29.37
C THR A 24 -57.22 32.68 30.75
N SER A 25 -56.46 33.54 31.44
CA SER A 25 -55.88 33.34 32.78
C SER A 25 -56.81 33.75 33.94
N ASN A 26 -56.58 33.18 35.14
CA ASN A 26 -56.10 33.89 36.33
C ASN A 26 -55.95 32.94 37.54
N ASP A 27 -55.02 33.26 38.44
CA ASP A 27 -54.65 32.46 39.62
C ASP A 27 -55.55 32.74 40.84
N LEU A 28 -55.61 31.78 41.78
CA LEU A 28 -55.57 32.01 43.24
C LEU A 28 -55.45 30.68 44.02
N ASP A 29 -54.86 30.75 45.21
CA ASP A 29 -54.29 29.62 45.96
C ASP A 29 -55.31 28.77 46.74
N SER A 30 -54.94 27.51 47.06
CA SER A 30 -54.99 27.01 48.45
C SER A 30 -54.10 25.77 48.67
N ASP A 31 -53.52 25.69 49.87
CA ASP A 31 -52.53 24.70 50.33
C ASP A 31 -53.00 23.23 50.40
N ILE A 32 -52.04 22.28 50.36
CA ILE A 32 -51.64 21.41 51.50
C ILE A 32 -50.68 20.28 51.04
N GLY A 33 -49.65 19.98 51.85
CA GLY A 33 -48.99 18.67 51.86
C GLY A 33 -47.59 18.59 51.22
N GLY A 34 -46.56 19.03 51.96
CA GLY A 34 -45.17 18.90 51.53
C GLY A 34 -44.47 17.60 51.98
N VAL A 35 -43.42 17.22 51.25
CA VAL A 35 -42.33 16.34 51.71
C VAL A 35 -41.01 17.00 51.29
N GLU A 36 -40.03 17.03 52.19
CA GLU A 36 -38.83 17.86 52.04
C GLU A 36 -37.81 17.23 51.06
N PHE A 37 -37.23 18.06 50.19
CA PHE A 37 -36.01 17.73 49.45
C PHE A 37 -34.81 18.46 50.07
N ALA A 38 -33.86 17.71 50.61
CA ALA A 38 -32.65 18.27 51.22
C ALA A 38 -31.76 18.95 50.16
N THR A 39 -31.35 20.19 50.44
CA THR A 39 -30.50 20.98 49.54
C THR A 39 -29.04 20.53 49.65
N TYR A 40 -28.39 20.23 48.52
CA TYR A 40 -26.94 20.00 48.46
C TYR A 40 -26.24 21.19 47.78
N THR A 41 -25.33 21.83 48.51
CA THR A 41 -24.49 22.93 48.02
C THR A 41 -23.10 22.42 47.63
N VAL A 42 -22.73 22.62 46.35
CA VAL A 42 -21.38 22.34 45.87
C VAL A 42 -20.46 23.50 46.27
N HIS A 43 -19.53 23.26 47.21
CA HIS A 43 -18.40 24.15 47.41
C HIS A 43 -17.40 23.97 46.25
N ILE A 44 -17.14 25.06 45.52
CA ILE A 44 -16.08 25.11 44.51
C ILE A 44 -14.77 25.50 45.22
N PRO A 45 -13.70 24.67 45.16
CA PRO A 45 -12.40 25.05 45.70
C PRO A 45 -11.73 26.12 44.81
N SER A 46 -10.91 26.96 45.43
CA SER A 46 -10.18 28.06 44.77
C SER A 46 -9.17 27.54 43.73
N THR A 47 -9.02 28.26 42.62
CA THR A 47 -7.92 28.03 41.67
C THR A 47 -6.57 28.37 42.31
N PRO A 48 -5.54 27.49 42.25
CA PRO A 48 -4.20 27.82 42.72
C PRO A 48 -3.53 28.90 41.84
N ASP A 49 -2.87 29.86 42.49
CA ASP A 49 -2.13 30.93 41.81
C ASP A 49 -0.78 30.46 41.23
N ASN A 50 -0.31 31.19 40.21
CA ASN A 50 0.98 30.93 39.55
C ASN A 50 2.17 31.27 40.46
N GLN A 51 2.97 30.27 40.84
CA GLN A 51 4.36 30.46 41.29
C GLN A 51 5.30 29.44 40.65
N PRO A 52 6.53 29.83 40.26
CA PRO A 52 7.47 28.93 39.60
C PRO A 52 8.18 28.01 40.60
N MET A 53 7.99 26.69 40.47
CA MET A 53 8.78 25.71 41.22
C MET A 53 10.21 25.59 40.67
N GLY A 54 11.19 25.51 41.58
CA GLY A 54 12.61 25.39 41.21
C GLY A 54 12.99 23.98 40.76
N MET A 55 13.80 23.89 39.70
CA MET A 55 14.28 22.60 39.17
C MET A 55 15.25 21.91 40.13
N SER A 56 14.95 20.67 40.48
CA SER A 56 15.93 19.64 40.86
C SER A 56 15.55 18.32 40.16
N MET A 57 16.51 17.43 39.91
CA MET A 57 16.39 16.38 38.89
C MET A 57 15.52 15.17 39.30
N GLU A 58 14.48 14.88 38.51
CA GLU A 58 13.89 13.53 38.39
C GLU A 58 13.77 13.14 36.91
N TRP A 59 14.80 12.49 36.37
CA TRP A 59 14.86 12.15 34.93
C TRP A 59 13.99 10.94 34.54
N SER A 60 13.75 9.99 35.46
CA SER A 60 12.98 8.77 35.20
C SER A 60 11.46 8.94 35.29
N THR A 61 11.00 9.83 36.16
CA THR A 61 9.56 10.03 36.43
C THR A 61 8.92 10.84 35.31
N SER A 62 9.59 11.89 34.83
CA SER A 62 9.12 12.76 33.73
C SER A 62 8.87 11.95 32.45
N GLN A 63 9.83 11.13 32.03
CA GLN A 63 9.72 10.31 30.82
C GLN A 63 8.48 9.38 30.80
N ARG A 64 8.17 8.73 31.94
CA ARG A 64 6.98 7.86 32.05
C ARG A 64 5.66 8.66 31.96
N VAL A 65 5.64 9.91 32.43
CA VAL A 65 4.49 10.81 32.35
C VAL A 65 4.34 11.38 30.93
N GLU A 66 5.43 11.75 30.28
CA GLU A 66 5.48 12.20 28.88
C GLU A 66 5.00 11.09 27.92
N ASP A 67 5.50 9.86 28.08
CA ASP A 67 5.03 8.65 27.36
C ASP A 67 3.54 8.38 27.57
N GLN A 68 2.99 8.70 28.75
CA GLN A 68 1.56 8.57 29.00
C GLN A 68 0.81 9.66 28.23
N TYR A 69 1.21 10.92 28.39
CA TYR A 69 0.61 12.09 27.74
C TYR A 69 0.58 12.00 26.21
N ALA A 70 1.67 11.54 25.58
CA ALA A 70 1.79 11.34 24.13
C ALA A 70 0.87 10.25 23.57
N SER A 71 0.36 9.35 24.42
CA SER A 71 -0.51 8.23 24.04
C SER A 71 -2.00 8.44 24.39
N SER A 72 -2.28 9.11 25.52
CA SER A 72 -3.64 9.42 25.96
C SER A 72 -4.22 10.69 25.31
N SER A 73 -3.39 11.52 24.70
CA SER A 73 -3.85 12.74 24.01
C SER A 73 -4.16 12.48 22.54
N LEU A 74 -5.30 12.98 22.06
CA LEU A 74 -5.50 13.27 20.64
C LEU A 74 -4.85 14.62 20.36
N PHE A 75 -3.93 14.70 19.39
CA PHE A 75 -3.28 15.96 19.04
C PHE A 75 -3.92 16.57 17.79
N THR A 76 -4.09 17.90 17.81
CA THR A 76 -4.60 18.72 16.70
C THR A 76 -3.67 19.88 16.41
N GLY A 77 -3.60 20.33 15.15
CA GLY A 77 -2.87 21.53 14.76
C GLY A 77 -3.06 21.88 13.28
N GLY A 78 -2.46 22.98 12.83
CA GLY A 78 -2.56 23.41 11.43
C GLY A 78 -2.23 24.88 11.22
N TYR A 79 -2.66 25.40 10.07
CA TYR A 79 -2.47 26.77 9.64
C TYR A 79 -2.97 27.77 10.70
N ASN A 80 -2.05 28.60 11.22
CA ASN A 80 -2.28 29.57 12.30
C ASN A 80 -2.83 28.98 13.62
N CYS A 81 -2.78 27.66 13.82
CA CYS A 81 -3.26 26.99 15.03
C CYS A 81 -2.10 26.35 15.81
N ILE A 82 -1.87 26.83 17.04
CA ILE A 82 -0.96 26.18 18.00
C ILE A 82 -1.39 24.72 18.20
N THR A 83 -0.44 23.80 18.22
CA THR A 83 -0.70 22.38 18.47
C THR A 83 -1.33 22.17 19.85
N ARG A 84 -2.54 21.59 19.87
CA ARG A 84 -3.31 21.29 21.09
C ARG A 84 -3.42 19.79 21.29
N ALA A 85 -3.06 19.33 22.48
CA ALA A 85 -3.26 17.97 22.96
C ALA A 85 -4.54 17.90 23.79
N HIS A 86 -5.49 17.05 23.37
CA HIS A 86 -6.77 16.82 24.04
C HIS A 86 -6.68 15.50 24.82
N LEU A 87 -6.54 15.59 26.14
CA LEU A 87 -6.34 14.44 27.02
C LEU A 87 -7.63 13.59 27.14
N LYS A 88 -7.59 12.31 26.76
CA LYS A 88 -8.72 11.39 26.88
C LYS A 88 -8.83 10.81 28.29
N GLU A 89 -9.67 11.38 29.15
CA GLU A 89 -9.95 10.82 30.47
C GLU A 89 -10.93 9.63 30.48
N LYS A 90 -11.76 9.45 29.43
CA LYS A 90 -12.95 8.56 29.50
C LYS A 90 -13.18 7.59 28.33
N VAL A 91 -12.28 7.52 27.34
CA VAL A 91 -12.53 6.75 26.10
C VAL A 91 -12.15 5.26 26.21
N ILE A 92 -11.82 4.76 27.41
CA ILE A 92 -11.49 3.34 27.65
C ILE A 92 -12.25 2.83 28.88
N GLU A 93 -13.57 2.64 28.73
CA GLU A 93 -14.42 1.88 29.67
C GLU A 93 -14.61 0.41 29.24
N SER A 94 -13.77 -0.09 28.33
CA SER A 94 -13.51 -1.53 28.22
C SER A 94 -12.44 -1.94 29.26
N VAL A 95 -12.63 -3.11 29.88
CA VAL A 95 -11.68 -3.65 30.87
C VAL A 95 -10.42 -4.11 30.16
N THR A 96 -9.49 -3.18 29.95
CA THR A 96 -8.22 -3.39 29.24
C THR A 96 -7.19 -4.02 30.17
N SER A 97 -6.90 -5.30 29.94
CA SER A 97 -5.94 -6.10 30.73
C SER A 97 -4.50 -6.08 30.18
N HIS A 98 -4.20 -5.31 29.13
CA HIS A 98 -2.90 -5.38 28.45
C HIS A 98 -1.90 -4.33 28.98
N PRO A 99 -0.68 -4.73 29.42
CA PRO A 99 0.30 -3.84 30.08
C PRO A 99 0.67 -2.57 29.29
N GLN A 100 0.61 -2.60 27.96
CA GLN A 100 0.96 -1.46 27.10
C GLN A 100 -0.11 -0.35 27.06
N MET A 101 -1.33 -0.63 27.54
CA MET A 101 -2.46 0.31 27.56
C MET A 101 -2.92 0.67 28.98
N THR A 102 -2.59 -0.14 29.99
CA THR A 102 -2.87 0.14 31.39
C THR A 102 -1.93 1.22 31.94
N GLY A 103 -2.39 2.48 32.00
CA GLY A 103 -1.81 3.46 32.92
C GLY A 103 -1.98 2.98 34.36
N ALA A 104 -0.92 3.02 35.17
CA ALA A 104 -0.92 2.43 36.51
C ALA A 104 -1.93 3.11 37.45
N LYS A 105 -3.06 2.42 37.72
CA LYS A 105 -3.99 2.75 38.80
C LYS A 105 -3.43 2.27 40.15
N GLY A 106 -2.25 2.79 40.52
CA GLY A 106 -1.72 2.65 41.88
C GLY A 106 -2.73 3.23 42.88
N SER A 107 -2.94 2.54 44.00
CA SER A 107 -4.02 2.89 44.93
C SER A 107 -3.73 4.16 45.73
N ASN A 108 -4.80 4.82 46.22
CA ASN A 108 -4.66 5.96 47.12
C ASN A 108 -4.32 5.49 48.55
N CYS A 109 -3.64 6.34 49.31
CA CYS A 109 -3.39 6.17 50.73
C CYS A 109 -4.71 6.02 51.52
N ALA A 110 -4.74 5.10 52.49
CA ALA A 110 -5.88 4.88 53.38
C ALA A 110 -5.80 5.71 54.68
N VAL A 111 -4.84 6.64 54.77
CA VAL A 111 -4.70 7.57 55.91
C VAL A 111 -5.70 8.72 55.73
N PRO A 112 -6.58 8.99 56.71
CA PRO A 112 -7.58 10.06 56.60
C PRO A 112 -6.95 11.42 56.32
N GLY A 113 -7.36 12.05 55.21
CA GLY A 113 -6.83 13.35 54.77
C GLY A 113 -5.59 13.29 53.87
N CYS A 114 -5.18 12.11 53.39
CA CYS A 114 -4.05 11.95 52.46
C CYS A 114 -4.49 11.39 51.11
N ASP A 115 -4.48 12.22 50.06
CA ASP A 115 -4.79 11.79 48.67
C ASP A 115 -3.57 11.28 47.89
N ALA A 116 -2.42 11.12 48.54
CA ALA A 116 -1.20 10.62 47.91
C ALA A 116 -1.33 9.13 47.51
N LYS A 117 -0.57 8.70 46.49
CA LYS A 117 -0.58 7.30 46.04
C LYS A 117 0.33 6.42 46.89
N VAL A 118 -0.05 5.15 47.01
CA VAL A 118 0.79 4.07 47.55
C VAL A 118 1.96 3.81 46.58
N VAL A 119 3.12 3.45 47.13
CA VAL A 119 4.29 3.07 46.31
C VAL A 119 3.97 1.78 45.57
N THR A 120 4.36 1.68 44.30
CA THR A 120 4.19 0.46 43.51
C THR A 120 5.54 -0.09 43.07
N ASP A 121 5.64 -1.42 43.08
CA ASP A 121 6.77 -2.16 42.51
C ASP A 121 6.86 -1.97 40.98
N GLU A 122 7.97 -2.35 40.34
CA GLU A 122 8.15 -2.25 38.88
C GLU A 122 7.06 -2.99 38.08
N ARG A 123 6.40 -3.97 38.71
CA ARG A 123 5.26 -4.74 38.18
C ARG A 123 3.89 -4.08 38.40
N GLY A 124 3.83 -2.89 38.99
CA GLY A 124 2.60 -2.14 39.25
C GLY A 124 1.77 -2.62 40.45
N VAL A 125 2.36 -3.43 41.34
CA VAL A 125 1.72 -3.96 42.55
C VAL A 125 1.97 -3.01 43.72
N ASP A 126 0.93 -2.68 44.52
CA ASP A 126 1.06 -1.82 45.71
C ASP A 126 2.02 -2.46 46.75
N ILE A 127 2.98 -1.69 47.26
CA ILE A 127 3.89 -2.11 48.33
C ILE A 127 3.25 -1.75 49.68
N VAL A 128 2.83 -2.76 50.45
CA VAL A 128 2.14 -2.61 51.75
C VAL A 128 3.07 -2.96 52.94
N PRO A 129 3.35 -2.03 53.88
CA PRO A 129 4.30 -2.29 54.99
C PRO A 129 3.80 -3.12 56.19
N CYS A 130 2.49 -3.44 56.30
CA CYS A 130 1.97 -4.41 57.28
C CYS A 130 1.24 -5.55 56.54
N GLU A 131 1.29 -6.76 57.09
CA GLU A 131 0.67 -7.99 56.54
C GLU A 131 -0.88 -7.97 56.56
N CYS A 132 -1.49 -6.83 56.89
CA CYS A 132 -2.93 -6.57 56.85
C CYS A 132 -3.40 -5.80 55.60
N ASP A 133 -2.54 -5.68 54.57
CA ASP A 133 -2.79 -4.93 53.33
C ASP A 133 -3.14 -3.43 53.51
N TYR A 134 -2.75 -2.82 54.65
CA TYR A 134 -3.04 -1.41 54.90
C TYR A 134 -2.21 -0.49 54.00
N LYS A 135 -2.91 0.11 53.02
CA LYS A 135 -2.40 0.99 51.98
C LYS A 135 -1.94 2.35 52.55
N ILE A 136 -0.64 2.61 52.50
CA ILE A 136 -0.03 3.85 52.99
C ILE A 136 0.98 4.39 51.96
N CYS A 137 1.03 5.71 51.77
CA CYS A 137 2.03 6.35 50.91
C CYS A 137 3.39 6.46 51.62
N LEU A 138 4.46 6.70 50.84
CA LEU A 138 5.82 6.75 51.36
C LEU A 138 6.00 7.82 52.46
N ASP A 139 5.35 8.97 52.32
CA ASP A 139 5.52 10.08 53.25
C ASP A 139 4.72 9.91 54.54
N CYS A 140 3.49 9.39 54.49
CA CYS A 140 2.78 8.98 55.71
C CYS A 140 3.49 7.82 56.45
N TYR A 141 4.14 6.90 55.73
CA TYR A 141 4.96 5.85 56.33
C TYR A 141 6.21 6.44 57.02
N ARG A 142 6.91 7.38 56.36
CA ARG A 142 8.04 8.12 56.94
C ARG A 142 7.63 8.94 58.16
N ASP A 143 6.48 9.59 58.14
CA ASP A 143 5.98 10.37 59.27
C ASP A 143 5.55 9.48 60.44
N ALA A 144 4.90 8.33 60.20
CA ALA A 144 4.57 7.35 61.25
C ALA A 144 5.81 6.73 61.93
N ILE A 145 6.94 6.65 61.22
CA ILE A 145 8.25 6.32 61.79
C ILE A 145 8.82 7.53 62.55
N ARG A 146 8.75 8.74 61.97
CA ARG A 146 9.32 9.97 62.54
C ARG A 146 8.63 10.44 63.83
N THR A 147 7.33 10.18 64.01
CA THR A 147 6.61 10.47 65.26
C THR A 147 6.90 9.47 66.38
N GLY A 148 7.59 8.36 66.08
CA GLY A 148 8.09 7.41 67.08
C GLY A 148 7.10 6.33 67.51
N ASP A 149 5.87 6.33 66.99
CA ASP A 149 4.89 5.27 67.30
C ASP A 149 5.21 3.95 66.56
N HIS A 150 5.79 4.01 65.34
CA HIS A 150 6.05 2.86 64.45
C HIS A 150 4.83 1.97 64.11
N ILE A 151 3.64 2.30 64.60
CA ILE A 151 2.44 1.47 64.53
C ILE A 151 1.64 1.76 63.26
N CYS A 152 1.19 0.69 62.61
CA CYS A 152 0.31 0.77 61.45
C CYS A 152 -1.12 1.15 61.86
N PRO A 153 -1.76 2.17 61.24
CA PRO A 153 -3.12 2.59 61.58
C PRO A 153 -4.19 1.50 61.38
N GLY A 154 -3.94 0.54 60.48
CA GLY A 154 -4.82 -0.61 60.21
C GLY A 154 -4.68 -1.75 61.20
N CYS A 155 -3.51 -2.42 61.23
CA CYS A 155 -3.28 -3.60 62.09
C CYS A 155 -3.05 -3.26 63.57
N LYS A 156 -2.66 -2.01 63.90
CA LYS A 156 -2.13 -1.59 65.21
C LYS A 156 -0.87 -2.32 65.69
N GLU A 157 -0.29 -3.16 64.84
CA GLU A 157 1.01 -3.78 65.04
C GLU A 157 2.12 -2.81 64.57
N PRO A 158 3.34 -2.91 65.13
CA PRO A 158 4.48 -2.17 64.62
C PRO A 158 4.80 -2.63 63.19
N TYR A 159 5.12 -1.67 62.32
CA TYR A 159 5.69 -1.98 61.01
C TYR A 159 6.99 -2.78 61.21
N LYS A 160 7.15 -3.88 60.48
CA LYS A 160 8.45 -4.56 60.36
C LYS A 160 9.42 -3.56 59.72
N GLU A 161 10.67 -3.53 60.17
CA GLU A 161 11.71 -2.70 59.56
C GLU A 161 11.94 -3.17 58.12
N LEU A 162 11.32 -2.46 57.17
CA LEU A 162 11.64 -2.60 55.76
C LEU A 162 12.97 -1.89 55.52
N ASP A 163 13.96 -2.63 55.05
CA ASP A 163 15.22 -2.03 54.62
C ASP A 163 15.03 -1.37 53.24
N VAL A 164 14.38 -0.21 53.25
CA VAL A 164 14.09 0.61 52.05
C VAL A 164 15.38 1.08 51.37
N SER A 165 16.56 0.88 52.00
CA SER A 165 17.86 1.10 51.36
C SER A 165 18.19 0.07 50.27
N GLU A 166 17.64 -1.15 50.35
CA GLU A 166 17.94 -2.22 49.39
C GLU A 166 17.17 -2.09 48.06
N TYR A 167 16.07 -1.34 48.05
CA TYR A 167 15.22 -1.08 46.88
C TYR A 167 15.40 0.34 46.29
N ALA A 168 16.28 1.16 46.88
CA ALA A 168 16.70 2.44 46.33
C ALA A 168 18.01 2.29 45.55
N GLY A 169 18.04 2.70 44.28
CA GLY A 169 19.21 2.53 43.40
C GLY A 169 20.50 3.10 43.98
N ASN A 170 21.45 2.22 44.32
CA ASN A 170 22.70 2.57 45.01
C ASN A 170 23.60 3.47 44.16
N ASN A 171 23.67 4.76 44.50
CA ASN A 171 24.42 5.75 43.74
C ASN A 171 25.14 6.75 44.66
N GLY A 172 26.17 6.28 45.38
CA GLY A 172 26.93 7.13 46.30
C GLY A 172 28.03 6.46 47.12
N GLN A 173 29.06 5.87 46.49
CA GLN A 173 30.28 5.48 47.24
C GLN A 173 31.32 6.60 47.28
N HIS A 174 31.62 7.04 48.50
CA HIS A 174 32.60 8.07 48.81
C HIS A 174 34.00 7.44 48.97
N LEU A 175 34.89 7.64 47.98
CA LEU A 175 36.25 7.09 48.01
C LEU A 175 37.28 8.17 48.43
N GLN A 176 38.10 7.86 49.44
CA GLN A 176 39.06 8.78 50.05
C GLN A 176 40.36 8.90 49.23
N VAL A 177 40.99 10.08 49.29
CA VAL A 177 42.22 10.43 48.56
C VAL A 177 43.44 10.41 49.48
N PRO A 178 44.50 9.64 49.16
CA PRO A 178 45.85 9.85 49.69
C PRO A 178 46.66 10.86 48.84
N PHE A 179 47.62 11.54 49.48
CA PHE A 179 48.32 12.70 48.92
C PHE A 179 49.52 12.38 48.00
N THR A 180 49.68 13.22 46.97
CA THR A 180 50.91 13.73 46.32
C THR A 180 52.27 13.02 46.52
N SER A 181 53.03 12.87 45.42
CA SER A 181 54.23 13.71 45.17
C SER A 181 54.94 13.38 43.83
N LYS A 182 55.93 14.20 43.45
CA LYS A 182 56.67 14.14 42.18
C LYS A 182 57.89 13.23 42.26
N MET A 183 58.25 12.55 41.16
CA MET A 183 59.61 12.65 40.63
C MET A 183 59.70 12.40 39.12
N GLU A 184 60.90 12.47 38.54
CA GLU A 184 61.11 12.86 37.13
C GLU A 184 62.27 12.07 36.47
N ARG A 185 62.17 11.92 35.13
CA ARG A 185 63.31 11.90 34.16
C ARG A 185 64.07 10.57 33.93
N ARG A 186 64.55 10.44 32.68
CA ARG A 186 65.62 9.54 32.14
C ARG A 186 65.22 8.09 31.77
N LEU A 187 65.80 7.45 30.73
CA LEU A 187 66.33 7.91 29.42
C LEU A 187 66.74 6.66 28.58
N SER A 188 66.77 6.78 27.24
CA SER A 188 67.42 5.85 26.29
C SER A 188 66.78 4.44 26.15
N LEU A 189 67.06 3.62 25.12
CA LEU A 189 68.03 3.75 24.01
C LEU A 189 67.39 3.32 22.65
N MET A 190 67.98 3.75 21.54
CA MET A 190 67.57 3.47 20.14
C MET A 190 68.51 2.44 19.47
N LYS A 191 68.17 1.99 18.25
CA LYS A 191 68.94 1.12 17.31
C LYS A 191 69.00 -0.37 17.66
N SER A 192 69.22 -1.32 16.73
CA SER A 192 69.03 -1.42 15.25
C SER A 192 69.20 -2.93 14.88
N THR A 193 69.04 -3.48 13.67
CA THR A 193 69.47 -3.03 12.32
C THR A 193 68.73 -3.80 11.21
N ALA A 194 68.58 -3.15 10.05
CA ALA A 194 67.94 -3.67 8.83
C ALA A 194 68.81 -4.63 8.01
N VAL A 195 68.24 -5.19 6.92
CA VAL A 195 68.85 -5.16 5.56
C VAL A 195 67.75 -5.34 4.49
N MET A 196 68.05 -4.94 3.24
CA MET A 196 67.10 -4.78 2.12
C MET A 196 66.92 -6.02 1.23
N GLY A 197 65.82 -6.05 0.46
CA GLY A 197 65.70 -6.82 -0.79
C GLY A 197 64.70 -6.17 -1.75
N ARG A 198 65.10 -5.93 -3.01
CA ARG A 198 64.23 -5.43 -4.11
C ARG A 198 63.93 -6.56 -5.09
N GLN A 199 62.70 -6.65 -5.61
CA GLN A 199 62.40 -6.36 -7.03
C GLN A 199 60.93 -6.60 -7.37
N SER A 200 60.51 -6.04 -8.50
CA SER A 200 59.16 -6.14 -9.09
C SER A 200 59.11 -7.21 -10.19
N SER A 201 58.00 -7.95 -10.28
CA SER A 201 57.57 -8.54 -11.55
C SER A 201 56.06 -8.42 -11.74
N GLU A 202 55.70 -7.86 -12.88
CA GLU A 202 54.35 -7.78 -13.46
C GLU A 202 53.92 -9.16 -13.99
N PHE A 203 52.64 -9.55 -13.83
CA PHE A 203 52.04 -10.64 -14.62
C PHE A 203 50.50 -10.51 -14.70
N ASP A 204 49.93 -11.06 -15.78
CA ASP A 204 48.74 -10.52 -16.45
C ASP A 204 47.40 -11.24 -16.14
N HIS A 205 46.28 -10.53 -16.34
CA HIS A 205 44.90 -10.96 -16.11
C HIS A 205 44.25 -11.64 -17.32
N THR A 206 44.47 -12.94 -17.59
CA THR A 206 43.59 -13.70 -18.53
C THR A 206 43.62 -15.23 -18.35
N LYS A 207 42.90 -15.80 -17.37
CA LYS A 207 42.54 -17.26 -17.43
C LYS A 207 41.36 -17.77 -16.56
N TRP A 208 40.17 -17.18 -16.63
CA TRP A 208 38.95 -17.79 -16.06
C TRP A 208 37.71 -17.69 -16.96
N LEU A 209 37.82 -18.31 -18.14
CA LEU A 209 36.69 -18.71 -18.99
C LEU A 209 36.98 -20.09 -19.57
N PHE A 210 36.34 -21.13 -19.04
CA PHE A 210 35.75 -22.21 -19.84
C PHE A 210 34.73 -22.99 -19.01
N GLU A 211 33.82 -23.69 -19.69
CA GLU A 211 32.72 -24.42 -19.08
C GLU A 211 33.14 -25.78 -18.52
N THR A 212 32.55 -26.20 -17.41
CA THR A 212 32.29 -27.62 -17.14
C THR A 212 30.80 -27.82 -16.87
N LYS A 213 30.05 -28.23 -17.90
CA LYS A 213 28.67 -28.72 -17.74
C LYS A 213 28.74 -30.08 -17.04
N GLY A 214 28.11 -30.22 -15.88
CA GLY A 214 28.01 -31.49 -15.15
C GLY A 214 26.65 -31.58 -14.45
N SER A 215 25.79 -32.50 -14.90
CA SER A 215 24.39 -32.59 -14.49
C SER A 215 24.07 -33.90 -13.77
N TYR A 216 24.27 -33.92 -12.45
CA TYR A 216 23.78 -34.93 -11.49
C TYR A 216 23.58 -34.20 -10.14
N GLY A 217 22.63 -34.57 -9.27
CA GLY A 217 21.53 -35.53 -9.37
C GLY A 217 20.69 -35.42 -8.09
N TYR A 218 19.36 -35.58 -8.17
CA TYR A 218 18.48 -35.38 -7.01
C TYR A 218 18.44 -36.65 -6.13
N GLY A 219 18.90 -36.59 -4.88
CA GLY A 219 18.91 -37.74 -3.98
C GLY A 219 19.33 -37.39 -2.55
N ASN A 220 18.75 -38.11 -1.57
CA ASN A 220 19.09 -37.95 -0.16
C ASN A 220 20.46 -38.56 0.15
N ALA A 221 21.40 -37.74 0.62
CA ALA A 221 22.63 -38.20 1.26
C ALA A 221 22.51 -38.05 2.79
N ILE A 222 21.88 -39.02 3.44
CA ILE A 222 22.02 -39.20 4.89
C ILE A 222 23.44 -39.70 5.11
N TRP A 223 24.29 -38.89 5.76
CA TRP A 223 25.61 -39.34 6.19
C TRP A 223 25.46 -40.31 7.37
N PRO A 224 26.25 -41.39 7.43
CA PRO A 224 26.06 -42.40 8.48
C PRO A 224 26.33 -41.84 9.87
N LYS A 225 25.53 -42.27 10.85
CA LYS A 225 26.02 -42.33 12.23
C LYS A 225 27.15 -43.36 12.29
N VAL A 226 28.23 -43.01 12.97
CA VAL A 226 29.23 -43.96 13.47
C VAL A 226 29.40 -43.64 14.94
N ASP A 227 28.69 -44.38 15.78
CA ASP A 227 28.82 -44.29 17.23
C ASP A 227 30.02 -45.17 17.67
N VAL A 228 31.09 -44.55 18.18
CA VAL A 228 32.19 -45.20 18.91
C VAL A 228 32.61 -44.26 20.05
N ASP A 229 32.68 -44.79 21.27
CA ASP A 229 33.03 -44.03 22.49
C ASP A 229 34.50 -43.59 22.54
N GLY A 230 34.80 -42.58 23.36
CA GLY A 230 36.12 -42.52 24.02
C GLY A 230 36.91 -41.20 24.02
N SER A 231 36.41 -40.19 24.72
CA SER A 231 37.20 -39.15 25.44
C SER A 231 37.94 -38.03 24.68
N GLN A 232 38.16 -36.95 25.46
CA GLN A 232 38.99 -35.75 25.23
C GLN A 232 38.53 -34.69 24.21
N GLU A 233 38.81 -33.44 24.58
CA GLU A 233 38.37 -32.22 23.91
C GLU A 233 39.33 -31.83 22.78
N GLY A 234 38.79 -31.30 21.67
CA GLY A 234 39.61 -30.84 20.55
C GLY A 234 38.85 -29.88 19.63
N ILE A 235 39.06 -28.58 19.83
CA ILE A 235 38.51 -27.54 18.94
C ILE A 235 39.25 -27.60 17.60
N GLY A 236 38.57 -28.11 16.56
CA GLY A 236 39.22 -28.44 15.27
C GLY A 236 38.30 -28.45 14.04
N GLY A 237 37.31 -27.55 13.98
CA GLY A 237 36.46 -27.41 12.79
C GLY A 237 37.20 -26.72 11.62
N ASP A 238 37.16 -27.31 10.42
CA ASP A 238 37.86 -26.79 9.22
C ASP A 238 37.46 -25.33 8.92
N PRO A 239 38.41 -24.37 8.98
CA PRO A 239 38.13 -22.95 8.74
C PRO A 239 37.46 -22.65 7.40
N LYS A 240 37.71 -23.46 6.36
CA LYS A 240 37.13 -23.25 5.02
C LYS A 240 35.61 -23.45 5.04
N VAL A 241 35.12 -24.44 5.79
CA VAL A 241 33.69 -24.73 5.93
C VAL A 241 32.97 -23.64 6.74
N PHE A 242 33.67 -22.96 7.65
CA PHE A 242 33.12 -21.80 8.36
C PHE A 242 33.02 -20.56 7.45
N HIS A 243 34.05 -20.26 6.66
CA HIS A 243 33.98 -19.15 5.69
C HIS A 243 32.90 -19.37 4.61
N ASP A 244 32.75 -20.59 4.07
CA ASP A 244 31.69 -20.88 3.08
C ASP A 244 30.26 -20.87 3.66
N LYS A 245 30.10 -20.94 4.99
CA LYS A 245 28.83 -20.61 5.66
C LYS A 245 28.63 -19.10 5.74
N GLN A 246 29.63 -18.36 6.20
CA GLN A 246 29.58 -16.90 6.40
C GLN A 246 29.22 -16.13 5.11
N TRP A 247 29.65 -16.61 3.95
CA TRP A 247 29.50 -15.89 2.66
C TRP A 247 28.29 -16.30 1.81
N ARG A 248 27.25 -16.89 2.38
CA ARG A 248 26.02 -17.28 1.65
C ARG A 248 25.23 -16.05 1.18
N PRO A 249 24.84 -15.94 -0.10
CA PRO A 249 24.04 -14.82 -0.60
C PRO A 249 22.56 -14.96 -0.17
N LEU A 250 21.96 -13.84 0.27
CA LEU A 250 20.57 -13.82 0.72
C LEU A 250 19.59 -14.09 -0.42
N THR A 251 19.94 -13.69 -1.64
CA THR A 251 19.12 -13.89 -2.83
C THR A 251 19.89 -14.61 -3.93
N ARG A 252 19.16 -15.40 -4.73
CA ARG A 252 19.73 -16.14 -5.86
C ARG A 252 18.90 -15.85 -7.10
N LYS A 253 19.56 -15.58 -8.22
CA LYS A 253 18.92 -15.50 -9.54
C LYS A 253 18.80 -16.90 -10.11
N LEU A 254 17.59 -17.27 -10.52
CA LEU A 254 17.37 -18.45 -11.36
C LEU A 254 17.28 -17.98 -12.81
N ASN A 255 18.26 -18.40 -13.62
CA ASN A 255 18.18 -18.26 -15.06
C ASN A 255 17.13 -19.26 -15.58
N ILE A 256 16.15 -18.77 -16.34
CA ILE A 256 15.20 -19.62 -17.06
C ILE A 256 15.98 -20.52 -18.04
N SER A 257 15.51 -21.76 -18.23
CA SER A 257 16.20 -22.76 -19.06
C SER A 257 16.51 -22.21 -20.45
N ALA A 258 17.80 -22.23 -20.82
CA ALA A 258 18.27 -21.75 -22.12
C ALA A 258 17.61 -22.49 -23.29
N ALA A 259 17.20 -23.75 -23.11
CA ALA A 259 16.47 -24.54 -24.10
C ALA A 259 15.05 -24.02 -24.41
N ILE A 260 14.48 -23.15 -23.56
CA ILE A 260 13.19 -22.49 -23.80
C ILE A 260 13.42 -21.03 -24.24
N LEU A 261 14.35 -20.33 -23.59
CA LEU A 261 14.59 -18.90 -23.85
C LEU A 261 15.35 -18.63 -25.17
N SER A 262 16.22 -19.54 -25.63
CA SER A 262 16.91 -19.40 -26.92
C SER A 262 15.98 -19.56 -28.14
N PRO A 263 15.11 -20.59 -28.27
CA PRO A 263 14.16 -20.63 -29.38
C PRO A 263 13.15 -19.48 -29.33
N TYR A 264 12.71 -19.03 -28.14
CA TYR A 264 11.83 -17.85 -28.01
C TYR A 264 12.48 -16.59 -28.61
N ARG A 265 13.74 -16.29 -28.25
CA ARG A 265 14.49 -15.15 -28.82
C ARG A 265 14.71 -15.26 -30.33
N ILE A 266 15.06 -16.44 -30.82
CA ILE A 266 15.25 -16.69 -32.27
C ILE A 266 13.92 -16.51 -33.01
N LEU A 267 12.82 -17.00 -32.45
CA LEU A 267 11.49 -16.93 -33.05
C LEU A 267 10.94 -15.50 -33.08
N ILE A 268 11.23 -14.64 -32.09
CA ILE A 268 10.95 -13.20 -32.16
C ILE A 268 11.68 -12.58 -33.36
N LEU A 269 12.95 -12.92 -33.58
CA LEU A 269 13.73 -12.41 -34.71
C LEU A 269 13.20 -12.90 -36.06
N VAL A 270 12.90 -14.20 -36.19
CA VAL A 270 12.25 -14.77 -37.38
C VAL A 270 10.91 -14.08 -37.64
N ARG A 271 10.10 -13.84 -36.60
CA ARG A 271 8.82 -13.13 -36.73
C ARG A 271 8.99 -11.68 -37.17
N MET A 272 9.98 -10.94 -36.67
CA MET A 272 10.28 -9.59 -37.16
C MET A 272 10.60 -9.58 -38.66
N VAL A 273 11.36 -10.56 -39.15
CA VAL A 273 11.68 -10.69 -40.59
C VAL A 273 10.43 -11.02 -41.40
N VAL A 274 9.63 -12.02 -40.99
CA VAL A 274 8.40 -12.41 -41.68
C VAL A 274 7.37 -11.27 -41.71
N LEU A 275 7.22 -10.54 -40.60
CA LEU A 275 6.33 -9.38 -40.50
C LEU A 275 6.80 -8.21 -41.38
N GLY A 276 8.11 -7.95 -41.43
CA GLY A 276 8.69 -6.95 -42.33
C GLY A 276 8.47 -7.28 -43.81
N LEU A 277 8.67 -8.55 -44.21
CA LEU A 277 8.39 -9.02 -45.58
C LEU A 277 6.89 -8.95 -45.92
N PHE A 278 6.02 -9.30 -44.98
CA PHE A 278 4.57 -9.15 -45.15
C PHE A 278 4.17 -7.69 -45.37
N LEU A 279 4.61 -6.75 -44.51
CA LEU A 279 4.30 -5.33 -44.67
C LEU A 279 4.89 -4.75 -45.96
N GLN A 280 6.10 -5.14 -46.34
CA GLN A 280 6.70 -4.76 -47.62
C GLN A 280 5.87 -5.29 -48.81
N TRP A 281 5.32 -6.51 -48.71
CA TRP A 281 4.41 -7.05 -49.72
C TRP A 281 3.06 -6.29 -49.74
N ARG A 282 2.46 -6.01 -48.57
CA ARG A 282 1.20 -5.24 -48.44
C ARG A 282 1.28 -3.86 -49.06
N ILE A 283 2.39 -3.15 -48.85
CA ILE A 283 2.65 -1.81 -49.40
C ILE A 283 2.88 -1.85 -50.92
N ARG A 284 3.57 -2.89 -51.42
CA ARG A 284 3.86 -3.06 -52.87
C ARG A 284 2.68 -3.57 -53.70
N ASN A 285 1.63 -4.09 -53.06
CA ASN A 285 0.46 -4.66 -53.72
C ASN A 285 -0.80 -3.91 -53.22
N PRO A 286 -1.06 -2.67 -53.70
CA PRO A 286 -2.31 -1.97 -53.45
C PRO A 286 -3.50 -2.73 -54.02
N ASN A 287 -4.68 -2.50 -53.45
CA ASN A 287 -5.93 -2.97 -54.05
C ASN A 287 -6.63 -1.79 -54.76
N GLU A 288 -6.41 -1.65 -56.06
CA GLU A 288 -7.01 -0.59 -56.89
C GLU A 288 -8.55 -0.63 -56.86
N ASP A 289 -9.16 -1.81 -56.73
CA ASP A 289 -10.61 -1.95 -56.61
C ASP A 289 -11.16 -1.21 -55.36
N ALA A 290 -10.36 -1.10 -54.30
CA ALA A 290 -10.80 -0.73 -52.95
C ALA A 290 -9.72 0.01 -52.14
N VAL A 291 -9.08 1.01 -52.75
CA VAL A 291 -7.91 1.73 -52.20
C VAL A 291 -8.13 2.24 -50.77
N TRP A 292 -9.35 2.69 -50.45
CA TRP A 292 -9.71 3.19 -49.11
C TRP A 292 -9.71 2.10 -48.02
N LEU A 293 -10.24 0.90 -48.30
CA LEU A 293 -10.19 -0.25 -47.39
C LEU A 293 -8.76 -0.73 -47.20
N TRP A 294 -8.00 -0.81 -48.30
CA TRP A 294 -6.58 -1.18 -48.28
C TRP A 294 -5.76 -0.20 -47.43
N ALA A 295 -5.93 1.11 -47.63
CA ALA A 295 -5.19 2.13 -46.91
C ALA A 295 -5.46 2.08 -45.39
N MET A 296 -6.72 1.96 -44.97
CA MET A 296 -7.05 1.82 -43.55
C MET A 296 -6.48 0.53 -42.94
N SER A 297 -6.50 -0.59 -43.67
CA SER A 297 -5.88 -1.85 -43.21
C SER A 297 -4.37 -1.72 -43.05
N VAL A 298 -3.65 -1.21 -44.06
CA VAL A 298 -2.18 -1.11 -44.04
C VAL A 298 -1.69 -0.15 -42.96
N VAL A 299 -2.39 0.97 -42.74
CA VAL A 299 -2.05 1.89 -41.63
C VAL A 299 -2.21 1.23 -40.26
N CYS A 300 -3.28 0.45 -40.05
CA CYS A 300 -3.46 -0.30 -38.81
C CYS A 300 -2.44 -1.44 -38.65
N GLU A 301 -2.15 -2.20 -39.71
CA GLU A 301 -1.15 -3.27 -39.74
C GLU A 301 0.25 -2.77 -39.39
N ILE A 302 0.66 -1.59 -39.90
CA ILE A 302 1.92 -0.93 -39.55
C ILE A 302 1.94 -0.52 -38.07
N TRP A 303 0.85 0.07 -37.55
CA TRP A 303 0.78 0.48 -36.15
C TRP A 303 0.83 -0.72 -35.19
N PHE A 304 0.11 -1.81 -35.49
CA PHE A 304 0.16 -3.03 -34.66
C PHE A 304 1.55 -3.70 -34.71
N ALA A 305 2.24 -3.70 -35.85
CA ALA A 305 3.61 -4.18 -35.94
C ALA A 305 4.58 -3.38 -35.06
N PHE A 306 4.43 -2.05 -35.04
CA PHE A 306 5.19 -1.16 -34.15
C PHE A 306 4.85 -1.40 -32.67
N SER A 307 3.57 -1.45 -32.32
CA SER A 307 3.11 -1.70 -30.94
C SER A 307 3.54 -3.07 -30.43
N TRP A 308 3.46 -4.12 -31.26
CA TRP A 308 3.92 -5.46 -30.92
C TRP A 308 5.43 -5.51 -30.68
N LEU A 309 6.22 -4.82 -31.52
CA LEU A 309 7.67 -4.72 -31.33
C LEU A 309 8.03 -4.04 -29.99
N LEU A 310 7.31 -3.00 -29.60
CA LEU A 310 7.52 -2.28 -28.34
C LEU A 310 7.18 -3.12 -27.08
N ASP A 311 6.18 -3.99 -27.16
CA ASP A 311 5.85 -4.96 -26.10
C ASP A 311 6.90 -6.09 -25.97
N GLN A 312 7.39 -6.59 -27.11
CA GLN A 312 8.25 -7.78 -27.13
C GLN A 312 9.74 -7.48 -26.86
N LEU A 313 10.23 -6.27 -27.18
CA LEU A 313 11.63 -5.90 -26.90
C LEU A 313 11.98 -5.94 -25.39
N PRO A 314 11.12 -5.48 -24.46
CA PRO A 314 11.31 -5.70 -23.02
C PRO A 314 11.34 -7.19 -22.61
N LYS A 315 10.57 -8.06 -23.28
CA LYS A 315 10.40 -9.50 -22.98
C LYS A 315 11.61 -10.37 -23.33
N LEU A 316 12.68 -9.81 -23.89
CA LEU A 316 13.87 -10.56 -24.31
C LEU A 316 14.69 -11.16 -23.15
N CYS A 317 14.58 -10.64 -21.91
CA CYS A 317 15.46 -10.99 -20.79
C CYS A 317 14.74 -11.26 -19.45
N PRO A 318 13.78 -12.20 -19.37
CA PRO A 318 13.14 -12.56 -18.11
C PRO A 318 14.13 -13.22 -17.14
N ILE A 319 14.00 -12.89 -15.84
CA ILE A 319 14.82 -13.44 -14.75
C ILE A 319 13.93 -13.78 -13.57
N ASN A 320 14.08 -14.99 -13.02
CA ASN A 320 13.43 -15.40 -11.78
C ASN A 320 14.40 -15.22 -10.60
N ARG A 321 13.88 -14.99 -9.39
CA ARG A 321 14.69 -14.83 -8.18
C ARG A 321 14.10 -15.62 -7.01
N ILE A 322 14.94 -16.05 -6.08
CA ILE A 322 14.57 -16.73 -4.83
C ILE A 322 15.32 -16.09 -3.66
N THR A 323 14.62 -16.00 -2.53
CA THR A 323 15.04 -15.55 -1.20
C THR A 323 15.46 -16.73 -0.32
N ASN A 324 16.47 -16.57 0.54
CA ASN A 324 16.91 -17.58 1.52
C ASN A 324 16.66 -17.05 2.94
N LEU A 325 15.46 -17.24 3.48
CA LEU A 325 15.05 -16.73 4.79
C LEU A 325 15.89 -17.26 5.95
N ASP A 326 16.33 -18.53 5.88
CA ASP A 326 17.17 -19.14 6.93
C ASP A 326 18.50 -18.40 7.08
N VAL A 327 19.10 -17.95 5.97
CA VAL A 327 20.36 -17.19 5.95
C VAL A 327 20.16 -15.76 6.44
N LEU A 328 18.98 -15.16 6.21
CA LEU A 328 18.62 -13.86 6.81
C LEU A 328 18.56 -13.99 8.34
N LYS A 329 17.89 -15.02 8.85
CA LYS A 329 17.78 -15.28 10.29
C LYS A 329 19.14 -15.59 10.92
N GLU A 330 19.94 -16.46 10.29
CA GLU A 330 21.32 -16.77 10.70
C GLU A 330 22.17 -15.48 10.80
N LYS A 331 22.11 -14.58 9.80
CA LYS A 331 22.94 -13.37 9.75
C LYS A 331 22.48 -12.21 10.65
N PHE A 332 21.17 -12.00 10.83
CA PHE A 332 20.63 -10.78 11.48
C PHE A 332 19.96 -11.03 12.84
N GLU A 333 19.57 -12.26 13.16
CA GLU A 333 18.75 -12.58 14.35
C GLU A 333 19.31 -13.72 15.21
N SER A 334 20.32 -14.47 14.74
CA SER A 334 20.96 -15.50 15.55
C SER A 334 22.14 -14.94 16.34
N PRO A 335 22.33 -15.34 17.62
CA PRO A 335 23.51 -14.96 18.39
C PRO A 335 24.80 -15.37 17.67
N ASN A 336 25.71 -14.43 17.48
CA ASN A 336 26.96 -14.64 16.76
C ASN A 336 28.08 -13.78 17.35
N PRO A 337 29.37 -14.00 17.01
CA PRO A 337 30.48 -13.27 17.64
C PRO A 337 30.44 -11.74 17.47
N SER A 338 29.69 -11.22 16.50
CA SER A 338 29.42 -9.78 16.31
C SER A 338 28.10 -9.28 16.90
N ASN A 339 27.27 -10.17 17.44
CA ASN A 339 25.99 -9.89 18.09
C ASN A 339 25.77 -10.87 19.25
N PRO A 340 26.40 -10.65 20.41
CA PRO A 340 26.33 -11.57 21.55
C PRO A 340 24.97 -11.52 22.28
N THR A 341 24.17 -10.48 22.09
CA THR A 341 22.85 -10.33 22.74
C THR A 341 21.73 -11.06 22.02
N GLY A 342 21.93 -11.46 20.74
CA GLY A 342 20.91 -12.11 19.94
C GLY A 342 19.72 -11.21 19.54
N LYS A 343 19.80 -9.90 19.80
CA LYS A 343 18.79 -8.94 19.33
C LYS A 343 18.80 -8.82 17.81
N SER A 344 17.67 -8.45 17.22
CA SER A 344 17.58 -8.34 15.76
C SER A 344 18.29 -7.09 15.23
N ASP A 345 19.34 -7.29 14.42
CA ASP A 345 20.01 -6.22 13.68
C ASP A 345 19.29 -5.90 12.35
N LEU A 346 18.01 -6.26 12.23
CA LEU A 346 17.17 -5.88 11.10
C LEU A 346 16.75 -4.40 11.20
N PRO A 347 16.67 -3.68 10.06
CA PRO A 347 16.29 -2.28 10.03
C PRO A 347 14.77 -2.07 10.16
N GLY A 348 14.37 -0.86 10.54
CA GLY A 348 12.96 -0.47 10.64
C GLY A 348 12.20 -0.54 9.32
N ILE A 349 10.94 -0.97 9.39
CA ILE A 349 9.95 -0.91 8.30
C ILE A 349 8.72 -0.13 8.79
N ASP A 350 8.45 0.99 8.12
CA ASP A 350 7.19 1.70 8.25
C ASP A 350 6.19 1.17 7.23
N ILE A 351 4.98 0.83 7.65
CA ILE A 351 3.92 0.32 6.78
C ILE A 351 2.83 1.38 6.69
N PHE A 352 2.60 1.90 5.49
CA PHE A 352 1.64 2.96 5.21
C PHE A 352 0.36 2.36 4.61
N VAL A 353 -0.79 2.73 5.19
CA VAL A 353 -2.13 2.39 4.69
C VAL A 353 -2.90 3.69 4.47
N SER A 354 -3.34 3.95 3.25
CA SER A 354 -4.21 5.10 2.92
C SER A 354 -5.66 4.65 2.73
N THR A 355 -6.61 5.31 3.40
CA THR A 355 -8.05 5.17 3.17
C THR A 355 -8.64 6.51 2.74
N ALA A 356 -9.52 6.52 1.74
CA ALA A 356 -10.03 7.75 1.15
C ALA A 356 -11.32 8.26 1.82
N ASP A 357 -12.23 7.35 2.18
CA ASP A 357 -13.60 7.68 2.60
C ASP A 357 -14.32 6.42 3.13
N PRO A 358 -14.81 6.39 4.40
CA PRO A 358 -15.48 5.21 4.95
C PRO A 358 -16.79 4.85 4.23
N GLU A 359 -17.38 5.76 3.46
CA GLU A 359 -18.55 5.47 2.59
C GLU A 359 -18.18 4.65 1.33
N LYS A 360 -16.92 4.68 0.91
CA LYS A 360 -16.42 4.04 -0.33
C LYS A 360 -15.53 2.83 -0.05
N GLU A 361 -14.92 2.81 1.12
CA GLU A 361 -13.94 1.84 1.59
C GLU A 361 -14.30 1.43 3.02
N PRO A 362 -15.13 0.38 3.21
CA PRO A 362 -15.76 0.08 4.49
C PRO A 362 -14.73 -0.09 5.64
N PRO A 363 -14.92 0.54 6.81
CA PRO A 363 -13.93 0.54 7.90
C PRO A 363 -13.46 -0.86 8.36
N LEU A 364 -14.34 -1.87 8.25
CA LEU A 364 -14.03 -3.27 8.55
C LEU A 364 -12.92 -3.84 7.66
N VAL A 365 -12.88 -3.46 6.38
CA VAL A 365 -11.83 -3.90 5.43
C VAL A 365 -10.48 -3.30 5.85
N THR A 366 -10.45 -2.00 6.10
CA THR A 366 -9.25 -1.27 6.57
C THR A 366 -8.74 -1.82 7.91
N ALA A 367 -9.64 -2.09 8.86
CA ALA A 367 -9.31 -2.71 10.13
C ALA A 367 -8.69 -4.11 9.98
N ASN A 368 -9.26 -4.95 9.11
CA ASN A 368 -8.75 -6.30 8.83
C ASN A 368 -7.38 -6.28 8.13
N THR A 369 -7.13 -5.30 7.27
CA THR A 369 -5.80 -5.03 6.70
C THR A 369 -4.79 -4.66 7.79
N ILE A 370 -5.13 -3.76 8.71
CA ILE A 370 -4.25 -3.37 9.83
C ILE A 370 -3.99 -4.54 10.79
N LEU A 371 -5.00 -5.34 11.11
CA LEU A 371 -4.85 -6.55 11.92
C LEU A 371 -3.90 -7.56 11.27
N SER A 372 -3.88 -7.66 9.93
CA SER A 372 -2.90 -8.49 9.21
C SER A 372 -1.47 -7.94 9.28
N ILE A 373 -1.32 -6.60 9.30
CA ILE A 373 -0.05 -5.89 9.36
C ILE A 373 0.58 -6.03 10.76
N LEU A 374 -0.20 -5.77 11.82
CA LEU A 374 0.26 -5.91 13.21
C LEU A 374 0.61 -7.37 13.58
N ALA A 375 0.04 -8.34 12.85
CA ALA A 375 0.30 -9.77 13.00
C ALA A 375 1.41 -10.33 12.08
N ALA A 376 2.14 -9.50 11.32
CA ALA A 376 3.23 -9.97 10.45
C ALA A 376 4.42 -10.57 11.24
N ASP A 377 5.22 -11.43 10.59
CA ASP A 377 6.45 -11.98 11.18
C ASP A 377 7.64 -11.02 10.93
N TYR A 378 7.81 -10.06 11.84
CA TYR A 378 8.93 -9.12 11.89
C TYR A 378 9.19 -8.69 13.35
N PRO A 379 10.41 -8.28 13.73
CA PRO A 379 10.68 -7.77 15.08
C PRO A 379 9.78 -6.57 15.43
N VAL A 380 9.08 -6.65 16.55
CA VAL A 380 8.00 -5.69 16.93
C VAL A 380 8.51 -4.26 17.11
N GLU A 381 9.71 -4.11 17.67
CA GLU A 381 10.44 -2.86 17.84
C GLU A 381 10.84 -2.17 16.52
N LYS A 382 10.95 -2.96 15.44
CA LYS A 382 11.35 -2.51 14.09
C LYS A 382 10.15 -2.34 13.15
N LEU A 383 8.93 -2.59 13.61
CA LEU A 383 7.70 -2.51 12.81
C LEU A 383 6.84 -1.33 13.29
N SER A 384 6.34 -0.51 12.37
CA SER A 384 5.46 0.62 12.70
C SER A 384 4.39 0.80 11.62
N CYS A 385 3.13 0.92 12.03
CA CYS A 385 1.97 1.01 11.13
C CYS A 385 1.39 2.43 11.18
N TYR A 386 1.22 3.04 10.01
CA TYR A 386 0.66 4.38 9.83
C TYR A 386 -0.59 4.31 8.97
N VAL A 387 -1.70 4.84 9.50
CA VAL A 387 -2.99 4.89 8.83
C VAL A 387 -3.31 6.34 8.49
N SER A 388 -3.39 6.67 7.20
CA SER A 388 -3.84 7.99 6.73
C SER A 388 -5.32 7.93 6.34
N ASP A 389 -6.17 8.62 7.11
CA ASP A 389 -7.55 8.88 6.71
C ASP A 389 -7.65 10.22 5.96
N ASP A 390 -7.90 10.15 4.66
CA ASP A 390 -8.12 11.33 3.81
C ASP A 390 -9.56 11.86 3.87
N GLY A 391 -10.50 11.12 4.48
CA GLY A 391 -11.86 11.60 4.76
C GLY A 391 -11.97 12.38 6.08
N GLY A 392 -11.00 12.20 6.99
CA GLY A 392 -10.97 12.87 8.30
C GLY A 392 -12.19 12.53 9.18
N ALA A 393 -12.68 11.29 9.12
CA ALA A 393 -14.00 10.90 9.62
C ALA A 393 -13.93 10.16 10.95
N LEU A 394 -14.80 10.55 11.91
CA LEU A 394 -14.86 9.94 13.25
C LEU A 394 -15.16 8.42 13.20
N LEU A 395 -15.92 7.97 12.20
CA LEU A 395 -16.21 6.56 11.98
C LEU A 395 -14.94 5.74 11.67
N THR A 396 -14.02 6.27 10.85
CA THR A 396 -12.72 5.64 10.60
C THR A 396 -11.94 5.55 11.92
N PHE A 397 -11.86 6.66 12.65
CA PHE A 397 -11.10 6.79 13.88
C PHE A 397 -11.55 5.82 14.99
N GLU A 398 -12.86 5.73 15.26
CA GLU A 398 -13.39 4.80 16.27
C GLU A 398 -13.24 3.33 15.82
N ALA A 399 -13.38 3.04 14.52
CA ALA A 399 -13.12 1.70 13.97
C ALA A 399 -11.64 1.28 14.12
N MET A 400 -10.68 2.20 13.96
CA MET A 400 -9.27 1.90 14.17
C MET A 400 -8.93 1.70 15.65
N ALA A 401 -9.61 2.40 16.57
CA ALA A 401 -9.46 2.21 18.01
C ALA A 401 -10.00 0.83 18.46
N GLU A 402 -11.16 0.40 17.95
CA GLU A 402 -11.67 -0.96 18.15
C GLU A 402 -10.71 -2.02 17.56
N ALA A 403 -10.13 -1.77 16.38
CA ALA A 403 -9.14 -2.67 15.78
C ALA A 403 -7.84 -2.78 16.62
N ALA A 404 -7.37 -1.66 17.19
CA ALA A 404 -6.24 -1.64 18.12
C ALA A 404 -6.55 -2.43 19.42
N SER A 405 -7.78 -2.33 19.93
CA SER A 405 -8.25 -3.14 21.06
C SER A 405 -8.24 -4.64 20.73
N PHE A 406 -8.84 -5.05 19.61
CA PHE A 406 -8.89 -6.45 19.17
C PHE A 406 -7.50 -7.02 18.80
N ALA A 407 -6.55 -6.19 18.38
CA ALA A 407 -5.17 -6.60 18.09
C ALA A 407 -4.48 -7.29 19.29
N ASN A 408 -4.80 -6.87 20.53
CA ASN A 408 -4.29 -7.50 21.77
C ASN A 408 -4.67 -8.99 21.88
N LEU A 409 -5.76 -9.44 21.25
CA LEU A 409 -6.17 -10.85 21.20
C LEU A 409 -5.70 -11.54 19.90
N TRP A 410 -5.83 -10.85 18.76
CA TRP A 410 -5.53 -11.41 17.44
C TRP A 410 -4.03 -11.68 17.25
N VAL A 411 -3.17 -10.74 17.62
CA VAL A 411 -1.73 -10.81 17.33
C VAL A 411 -1.02 -11.91 18.14
N PRO A 412 -1.23 -12.05 19.47
CA PRO A 412 -0.64 -13.15 20.24
C PRO A 412 -1.16 -14.52 19.79
N PHE A 413 -2.43 -14.65 19.40
CA PHE A 413 -2.96 -15.89 18.81
C PHE A 413 -2.26 -16.24 17.48
N CYS A 414 -2.08 -15.26 16.59
CA CYS A 414 -1.36 -15.44 15.33
C CYS A 414 0.08 -15.91 15.53
N ARG A 415 0.76 -15.40 16.58
CA ARG A 415 2.12 -15.83 16.96
C ARG A 415 2.12 -17.24 17.58
N LYS A 416 1.22 -17.53 18.54
CA LYS A 416 1.12 -18.82 19.26
C LYS A 416 0.91 -20.02 18.32
N HIS A 417 0.02 -19.86 17.35
CA HIS A 417 -0.45 -20.94 16.48
C HIS A 417 0.04 -20.83 15.02
N ALA A 418 0.86 -19.81 14.71
CA ALA A 418 1.46 -19.56 13.40
C ALA A 418 0.48 -19.58 12.21
N ILE A 419 -0.77 -19.16 12.42
CA ILE A 419 -1.83 -19.23 11.40
C ILE A 419 -1.54 -18.33 10.20
N GLU A 420 -2.10 -18.70 9.05
CA GLU A 420 -2.15 -17.90 7.82
C GLU A 420 -3.49 -18.17 7.11
N PRO A 421 -4.09 -17.17 6.43
CA PRO A 421 -3.65 -15.77 6.32
C PRO A 421 -3.75 -14.98 7.64
N ARG A 422 -3.14 -13.78 7.69
CA ARG A 422 -3.13 -12.91 8.88
C ARG A 422 -4.34 -11.96 8.97
N ASN A 423 -5.17 -11.89 7.93
CA ASN A 423 -6.48 -11.23 7.95
C ASN A 423 -7.53 -12.17 8.57
N PRO A 424 -8.25 -11.77 9.64
CA PRO A 424 -9.20 -12.64 10.33
C PRO A 424 -10.44 -12.99 9.49
N GLU A 425 -10.97 -12.07 8.69
CA GLU A 425 -12.14 -12.33 7.83
C GLU A 425 -11.80 -13.43 6.80
N SER A 426 -10.72 -13.25 6.04
CA SER A 426 -10.25 -14.25 5.07
C SER A 426 -9.88 -15.57 5.76
N TYR A 427 -9.32 -15.54 6.97
CA TYR A 427 -9.00 -16.76 7.72
C TYR A 427 -10.24 -17.53 8.21
N PHE A 428 -11.27 -16.84 8.74
CA PHE A 428 -12.48 -17.49 9.23
C PHE A 428 -13.44 -17.93 8.10
N ASN A 429 -13.39 -17.28 6.94
CA ASN A 429 -14.18 -17.63 5.75
C ASN A 429 -13.56 -18.75 4.88
N LEU A 430 -12.37 -19.27 5.24
CA LEU A 430 -11.75 -20.41 4.56
C LEU A 430 -12.63 -21.66 4.64
N LYS A 431 -13.20 -22.05 3.49
CA LYS A 431 -14.10 -23.22 3.30
C LYS A 431 -13.43 -24.59 3.59
N ARG A 432 -12.14 -24.62 3.93
CA ARG A 432 -11.39 -25.77 4.47
C ARG A 432 -10.44 -25.30 5.56
N ASP A 433 -10.46 -25.94 6.73
CA ASP A 433 -9.50 -25.67 7.81
C ASP A 433 -8.10 -26.18 7.42
N PRO A 434 -7.09 -25.30 7.23
CA PRO A 434 -5.76 -25.73 6.79
C PRO A 434 -4.96 -26.51 7.84
N TYR A 435 -5.36 -26.42 9.12
CA TYR A 435 -4.58 -26.89 10.26
C TYR A 435 -5.13 -28.20 10.85
N LYS A 436 -6.18 -28.77 10.28
CA LYS A 436 -6.74 -30.06 10.70
C LYS A 436 -5.64 -31.13 10.82
N ASN A 437 -5.45 -31.62 12.05
CA ASN A 437 -4.43 -32.59 12.48
C ASN A 437 -2.97 -32.07 12.57
N LYS A 438 -2.71 -30.76 12.72
CA LYS A 438 -1.35 -30.17 12.76
C LYS A 438 -1.05 -29.16 13.90
N VAL A 439 -1.86 -29.11 14.95
CA VAL A 439 -1.87 -27.99 15.91
C VAL A 439 -1.78 -28.44 17.38
N ARG A 440 -1.34 -27.51 18.23
CA ARG A 440 -1.37 -27.59 19.70
C ARG A 440 -2.76 -28.01 20.22
N PRO A 441 -2.86 -28.75 21.34
CA PRO A 441 -4.15 -29.22 21.87
C PRO A 441 -5.15 -28.07 22.12
N ASP A 442 -4.69 -26.93 22.59
CA ASP A 442 -5.52 -25.77 22.94
C ASP A 442 -6.11 -25.04 21.74
N PHE A 443 -5.58 -25.26 20.52
CA PHE A 443 -5.98 -24.53 19.32
C PHE A 443 -7.50 -24.57 19.07
N VAL A 444 -8.16 -25.69 19.36
CA VAL A 444 -9.62 -25.82 19.17
C VAL A 444 -10.40 -24.97 20.19
N LYS A 445 -9.88 -24.80 21.41
CA LYS A 445 -10.44 -23.90 22.44
C LYS A 445 -10.17 -22.45 22.05
N ASP A 446 -8.92 -22.11 21.80
CA ASP A 446 -8.45 -20.76 21.45
C ASP A 446 -9.17 -20.23 20.19
N ARG A 447 -9.22 -21.01 19.10
CA ARG A 447 -9.89 -20.64 17.84
C ARG A 447 -11.41 -20.46 17.99
N ARG A 448 -12.07 -21.30 18.80
CA ARG A 448 -13.52 -21.18 19.07
C ARG A 448 -13.86 -19.97 19.93
N ARG A 449 -12.96 -19.54 20.82
CA ARG A 449 -13.08 -18.27 21.53
C ARG A 449 -12.87 -17.11 20.56
N LEU A 450 -11.71 -17.05 19.92
CA LEU A 450 -11.31 -15.91 19.09
C LEU A 450 -12.25 -15.68 17.91
N LYS A 451 -12.91 -16.71 17.37
CA LYS A 451 -14.00 -16.50 16.41
C LYS A 451 -15.16 -15.70 17.02
N ARG A 452 -15.62 -16.01 18.25
CA ARG A 452 -16.69 -15.23 18.91
C ARG A 452 -16.26 -13.80 19.18
N GLU A 453 -15.04 -13.60 19.70
CA GLU A 453 -14.46 -12.26 19.90
C GLU A 453 -14.42 -11.46 18.57
N TYR A 454 -14.13 -12.13 17.44
CA TYR A 454 -14.13 -11.54 16.09
C TYR A 454 -15.54 -11.26 15.55
N ASP A 455 -16.48 -12.21 15.70
CA ASP A 455 -17.87 -12.05 15.28
C ASP A 455 -18.52 -10.87 16.07
N GLU A 456 -18.22 -10.75 17.37
CA GLU A 456 -18.62 -9.61 18.21
C GLU A 456 -17.94 -8.30 17.80
N PHE A 457 -16.63 -8.32 17.50
CA PHE A 457 -15.92 -7.16 16.94
C PHE A 457 -16.55 -6.67 15.63
N LYS A 458 -16.89 -7.59 14.71
CA LYS A 458 -17.57 -7.28 13.45
C LYS A 458 -18.94 -6.64 13.69
N VAL A 459 -19.71 -7.11 14.67
CA VAL A 459 -20.97 -6.47 15.10
C VAL A 459 -20.74 -5.07 15.68
N ARG A 460 -19.69 -4.86 16.50
CA ARG A 460 -19.36 -3.52 17.03
C ARG A 460 -19.00 -2.54 15.91
N ILE A 461 -18.10 -2.93 14.99
CA ILE A 461 -17.71 -2.11 13.83
C ILE A 461 -18.93 -1.74 12.98
N ASN A 462 -19.78 -2.70 12.64
CA ASN A 462 -20.99 -2.44 11.84
C ASN A 462 -22.03 -1.59 12.60
N GLY A 463 -22.01 -1.59 13.94
CA GLY A 463 -22.84 -0.73 14.78
C GLY A 463 -22.32 0.70 14.97
N LEU A 464 -21.04 0.99 14.69
CA LEU A 464 -20.44 2.32 14.90
C LEU A 464 -21.16 3.47 14.18
N PRO A 465 -21.56 3.38 12.89
CA PRO A 465 -22.23 4.49 12.21
C PRO A 465 -23.51 4.92 12.93
N ASP A 466 -24.25 3.94 13.45
CA ASP A 466 -25.52 4.16 14.13
C ASP A 466 -25.32 4.63 15.58
N SER A 467 -24.28 4.14 16.25
CA SER A 467 -23.83 4.62 17.56
C SER A 467 -23.42 6.10 17.52
N ILE A 468 -22.52 6.46 16.59
CA ILE A 468 -22.03 7.84 16.41
C ILE A 468 -23.19 8.79 16.06
N ARG A 469 -24.13 8.36 15.23
CA ARG A 469 -25.35 9.11 14.90
C ARG A 469 -26.21 9.38 16.14
N ARG A 470 -26.63 8.33 16.85
CA ARG A 470 -27.49 8.44 18.05
C ARG A 470 -26.81 9.26 19.16
N ARG A 471 -25.50 9.07 19.37
CA ARG A 471 -24.68 9.86 20.30
C ARG A 471 -24.69 11.34 19.92
N SER A 472 -24.37 11.65 18.66
CA SER A 472 -24.31 13.04 18.18
C SER A 472 -25.67 13.73 18.23
N ASP A 473 -26.77 13.06 17.86
CA ASP A 473 -28.11 13.63 17.99
C ASP A 473 -28.50 13.88 19.46
N ALA A 474 -28.11 13.01 20.40
CA ALA A 474 -28.36 13.19 21.83
C ALA A 474 -27.59 14.39 22.43
N TYR A 475 -26.31 14.57 22.08
CA TYR A 475 -25.53 15.72 22.52
C TYR A 475 -26.00 17.03 21.84
N ASN A 476 -26.30 17.01 20.54
CA ASN A 476 -26.88 18.16 19.84
C ASN A 476 -28.22 18.58 20.46
N ALA A 477 -29.12 17.64 20.75
CA ALA A 477 -30.38 17.94 21.44
C ALA A 477 -30.18 18.49 22.86
N ARG A 478 -29.15 18.01 23.59
CA ARG A 478 -28.77 18.56 24.90
C ARG A 478 -28.33 20.02 24.79
N ASP A 479 -27.58 20.38 23.76
CA ASP A 479 -27.02 21.72 23.61
C ASP A 479 -27.99 22.69 22.93
N GLU A 480 -28.88 22.22 22.05
CA GLU A 480 -30.11 22.92 21.65
C GLU A 480 -30.97 23.28 22.87
N MET A 481 -31.15 22.33 23.82
CA MET A 481 -31.87 22.60 25.07
C MET A 481 -31.12 23.57 26.02
N LYS A 482 -29.79 23.52 26.11
CA LYS A 482 -29.00 24.51 26.86
C LYS A 482 -29.19 25.91 26.27
N ALA A 483 -29.01 26.06 24.96
CA ALA A 483 -29.14 27.33 24.27
C ALA A 483 -30.57 27.91 24.36
N MET A 484 -31.59 27.04 24.31
CA MET A 484 -32.98 27.48 24.51
C MET A 484 -33.25 27.95 25.95
N LYS A 485 -32.61 27.36 26.95
CA LYS A 485 -32.67 27.86 28.34
C LYS A 485 -31.96 29.20 28.48
N LEU A 486 -30.71 29.28 28.03
CA LEU A 486 -29.92 30.52 28.07
C LEU A 486 -30.62 31.67 27.32
N GLY A 487 -31.23 31.40 26.16
CA GLY A 487 -32.00 32.38 25.40
C GLY A 487 -33.27 32.86 26.11
N ARG A 488 -33.93 32.00 26.90
CA ARG A 488 -35.04 32.40 27.79
C ARG A 488 -34.57 33.21 28.99
N GLU A 489 -33.40 32.87 29.55
CA GLU A 489 -32.78 33.56 30.68
C GLU A 489 -32.25 34.96 30.30
N ILE A 490 -31.88 35.18 29.03
CA ILE A 490 -31.42 36.48 28.50
C ILE A 490 -32.58 37.44 28.19
N GLY A 491 -33.78 36.92 27.91
CA GLY A 491 -35.05 37.64 27.99
C GLY A 491 -35.35 38.70 26.93
N ASN A 492 -36.17 38.34 25.93
CA ASN A 492 -37.14 39.27 25.33
C ASN A 492 -38.27 38.46 24.67
N ASP A 493 -39.52 38.93 24.79
CA ASP A 493 -40.73 38.18 24.41
C ASP A 493 -41.09 38.27 22.90
N GLU A 494 -40.09 38.46 22.04
CA GLU A 494 -40.25 38.29 20.60
C GLU A 494 -40.01 36.83 20.21
N ALA A 495 -40.77 36.33 19.23
CA ALA A 495 -40.86 34.91 18.92
C ALA A 495 -39.49 34.30 18.55
N VAL A 496 -38.84 33.65 19.52
CA VAL A 496 -37.48 33.10 19.43
C VAL A 496 -37.28 32.34 18.13
N GLU A 497 -36.57 32.97 17.18
CA GLU A 497 -36.08 32.26 16.00
C GLU A 497 -35.28 31.05 16.50
N LYS A 498 -35.63 29.86 16.01
CA LYS A 498 -34.96 28.63 16.41
C LYS A 498 -33.48 28.76 16.07
N ILE A 499 -32.65 29.02 17.08
CA ILE A 499 -31.20 29.17 16.95
C ILE A 499 -30.67 27.91 16.27
N LYS A 500 -30.30 28.04 14.99
CA LYS A 500 -29.82 26.92 14.17
C LYS A 500 -28.38 26.61 14.53
N ILE A 501 -28.19 25.99 15.70
CA ILE A 501 -26.90 25.44 16.09
C ILE A 501 -26.47 24.45 15.00
N PRO A 502 -25.25 24.56 14.45
CA PRO A 502 -24.76 23.57 13.51
C PRO A 502 -24.64 22.22 14.23
N LYS A 503 -25.24 21.16 13.67
CA LYS A 503 -25.20 19.82 14.28
C LYS A 503 -23.78 19.26 14.28
N ALA A 504 -23.12 19.38 15.42
CA ALA A 504 -21.76 18.87 15.62
C ALA A 504 -21.73 17.34 15.61
N THR A 505 -20.56 16.78 15.27
CA THR A 505 -20.29 15.35 15.39
C THR A 505 -19.50 15.13 16.68
N TRP A 506 -20.06 14.36 17.61
CA TRP A 506 -19.57 14.29 19.00
C TRP A 506 -18.76 13.02 19.25
N MET A 507 -17.62 13.17 19.91
CA MET A 507 -16.77 12.08 20.41
C MET A 507 -17.36 11.42 21.67
N ALA A 508 -16.84 10.25 22.04
CA ALA A 508 -17.28 9.50 23.22
C ALA A 508 -17.05 10.22 24.56
N ASP A 509 -16.02 11.07 24.64
CA ASP A 509 -15.71 11.92 25.80
C ASP A 509 -16.62 13.16 25.93
N GLY A 510 -17.47 13.44 24.94
CA GLY A 510 -18.30 14.64 24.90
C GLY A 510 -17.60 15.88 24.35
N THR A 511 -16.51 15.72 23.59
CA THR A 511 -15.91 16.80 22.78
C THR A 511 -16.43 16.81 21.34
N HIS A 512 -16.26 17.92 20.63
CA HIS A 512 -16.50 18.00 19.18
C HIS A 512 -15.37 17.31 18.41
N TRP A 513 -15.70 16.53 17.38
CA TRP A 513 -14.71 15.96 16.48
C TRP A 513 -13.97 17.07 15.69
N PRO A 514 -12.62 17.13 15.69
CA PRO A 514 -11.87 18.17 14.96
C PRO A 514 -11.88 18.03 13.43
N GLY A 515 -12.29 16.87 12.92
CA GLY A 515 -12.29 16.55 11.48
C GLY A 515 -13.63 16.83 10.79
N THR A 516 -13.90 16.09 9.71
CA THR A 516 -15.17 16.15 8.96
C THR A 516 -16.37 15.77 9.82
N TRP A 517 -17.40 16.61 9.82
CA TRP A 517 -18.70 16.32 10.46
C TRP A 517 -19.69 15.65 9.51
N THR A 518 -20.64 14.89 10.08
CA THR A 518 -21.76 14.27 9.34
C THR A 518 -22.64 15.30 8.61
N VAL A 519 -22.78 16.50 9.18
CA VAL A 519 -23.30 17.68 8.50
C VAL A 519 -22.12 18.60 8.25
N SER A 520 -21.76 18.84 6.99
CA SER A 520 -20.59 19.65 6.62
C SER A 520 -20.79 21.13 6.98
N VAL A 521 -19.85 21.68 7.73
CA VAL A 521 -19.77 23.08 8.18
C VAL A 521 -18.37 23.60 7.81
N PRO A 522 -18.14 24.91 7.62
CA PRO A 522 -16.78 25.46 7.55
C PRO A 522 -15.90 24.98 8.72
N GLU A 523 -14.61 24.77 8.46
CA GLU A 523 -13.63 24.11 9.32
C GLU A 523 -13.92 22.63 9.69
N HIS A 524 -15.05 22.06 9.27
CA HIS A 524 -15.46 20.67 9.53
C HIS A 524 -16.02 19.96 8.28
N SER A 525 -15.35 20.11 7.14
CA SER A 525 -15.72 19.49 5.86
C SER A 525 -14.57 18.68 5.23
N ARG A 526 -14.87 17.79 4.27
CA ARG A 526 -13.88 16.91 3.59
C ARG A 526 -12.74 17.65 2.85
N GLY A 527 -12.79 18.97 2.73
CA GLY A 527 -11.75 19.84 2.16
C GLY A 527 -11.36 21.04 3.05
N ASP A 528 -11.86 21.09 4.29
CA ASP A 528 -11.56 22.13 5.28
C ASP A 528 -11.69 21.52 6.67
N HIS A 529 -10.58 21.03 7.23
CA HIS A 529 -10.49 20.50 8.59
C HIS A 529 -9.04 20.53 9.11
N ALA A 530 -8.89 20.64 10.44
CA ALA A 530 -7.60 20.60 11.10
C ALA A 530 -6.88 19.25 10.89
N SER A 531 -5.56 19.22 11.06
CA SER A 531 -4.83 17.94 11.16
C SER A 531 -5.10 17.27 12.51
N ILE A 532 -5.08 15.93 12.51
CA ILE A 532 -5.33 15.06 13.64
C ILE A 532 -4.25 13.99 13.67
N MET A 533 -3.61 13.79 14.82
CA MET A 533 -2.72 12.65 15.05
C MET A 533 -3.02 11.98 16.39
N GLN A 534 -3.04 10.64 16.42
CA GLN A 534 -3.01 9.89 17.67
C GLN A 534 -2.14 8.63 17.52
N VAL A 535 -1.25 8.42 18.48
CA VAL A 535 -0.61 7.12 18.72
C VAL A 535 -1.64 6.20 19.39
N MET A 536 -2.19 5.23 18.64
CA MET A 536 -3.20 4.29 19.13
C MET A 536 -2.57 3.06 19.82
N LEU A 537 -1.39 2.64 19.37
CA LEU A 537 -0.54 1.67 20.06
C LEU A 537 0.85 2.28 20.20
N LYS A 538 1.36 2.31 21.44
CA LYS A 538 2.69 2.87 21.77
C LYS A 538 3.82 2.12 21.05
N PRO A 539 5.02 2.71 20.95
CA PRO A 539 6.24 1.92 20.75
C PRO A 539 6.31 0.77 21.77
N PRO A 540 6.70 -0.44 21.37
CA PRO A 540 6.88 -1.55 22.30
C PRO A 540 8.09 -1.34 23.21
N SER A 541 8.05 -1.94 24.41
CA SER A 541 9.21 -2.06 25.29
C SER A 541 10.35 -2.78 24.58
N ASP A 542 11.59 -2.52 24.99
CA ASP A 542 12.79 -3.18 24.44
C ASP A 542 12.82 -4.70 24.75
N GLU A 543 12.46 -5.08 25.98
CA GLU A 543 12.39 -6.49 26.39
C GLU A 543 11.06 -7.18 26.03
N PRO A 544 11.08 -8.49 25.69
CA PRO A 544 9.89 -9.27 25.32
C PRO A 544 8.99 -9.61 26.50
N LEU A 545 7.77 -9.08 26.49
CA LEU A 545 6.75 -9.34 27.52
C LEU A 545 6.03 -10.67 27.23
N ARG A 546 5.91 -11.53 28.24
CA ARG A 546 5.15 -12.81 28.18
C ARG A 546 3.85 -12.70 28.97
N GLY A 547 2.82 -13.44 28.56
CA GLY A 547 1.55 -13.47 29.29
C GLY A 547 1.65 -14.19 30.64
N THR A 548 1.04 -13.63 31.68
CA THR A 548 0.92 -14.27 33.00
C THR A 548 -0.23 -15.29 33.01
N SER A 549 0.02 -16.49 33.54
CA SER A 549 -0.92 -17.61 33.51
C SER A 549 -2.00 -17.59 34.61
N MET A 550 -2.22 -16.45 35.28
CA MET A 550 -3.05 -16.36 36.48
C MET A 550 -4.56 -16.27 36.22
N ASP A 551 -4.96 -15.67 35.09
CA ASP A 551 -6.37 -15.60 34.72
C ASP A 551 -6.83 -16.87 34.01
N SER A 552 -7.59 -17.72 34.72
CA SER A 552 -8.27 -18.90 34.14
C SER A 552 -9.28 -18.54 33.02
N SER A 553 -9.65 -17.26 32.93
CA SER A 553 -10.49 -16.63 31.91
C SER A 553 -9.71 -16.09 30.70
N SER A 554 -8.37 -16.17 30.67
CA SER A 554 -7.52 -15.66 29.60
C SER A 554 -7.19 -16.72 28.52
N LEU A 555 -6.46 -16.34 27.48
CA LEU A 555 -5.75 -17.27 26.61
C LEU A 555 -4.37 -17.53 27.25
N ASP A 556 -3.91 -18.79 27.27
CA ASP A 556 -2.51 -19.03 27.68
C ASP A 556 -1.56 -18.45 26.63
N LEU A 557 -0.81 -17.43 27.05
CA LEU A 557 0.17 -16.68 26.25
C LEU A 557 1.56 -16.68 26.92
N SER A 558 1.82 -17.61 27.84
CA SER A 558 3.07 -17.71 28.62
C SER A 558 4.33 -17.97 27.77
N GLU A 559 4.17 -18.60 26.60
CA GLU A 559 5.26 -18.87 25.66
C GLU A 559 5.50 -17.75 24.62
N VAL A 560 4.67 -16.71 24.58
CA VAL A 560 4.55 -15.81 23.42
C VAL A 560 4.78 -14.35 23.81
N ASP A 561 5.56 -13.64 22.97
CA ASP A 561 5.71 -12.18 23.08
C ASP A 561 4.37 -11.50 22.79
N ILE A 562 3.80 -10.80 23.77
CA ILE A 562 2.50 -10.12 23.67
C ILE A 562 2.61 -8.70 23.07
N ARG A 563 3.82 -8.14 22.96
CA ARG A 563 4.05 -6.75 22.51
C ARG A 563 3.45 -6.48 21.13
N LEU A 564 2.68 -5.41 21.00
CA LEU A 564 2.16 -4.95 19.72
C LEU A 564 3.15 -3.97 19.04
N PRO A 565 3.22 -3.96 17.69
CA PRO A 565 3.88 -2.89 16.94
C PRO A 565 3.17 -1.55 17.15
N MET A 566 3.91 -0.45 16.98
CA MET A 566 3.36 0.90 17.07
C MET A 566 2.31 1.15 15.97
N LEU A 567 1.18 1.77 16.32
CA LEU A 567 0.11 2.14 15.41
C LEU A 567 -0.22 3.63 15.56
N VAL A 568 -0.14 4.38 14.47
CA VAL A 568 -0.43 5.82 14.43
C VAL A 568 -1.56 6.10 13.43
N TYR A 569 -2.62 6.74 13.92
CA TYR A 569 -3.65 7.34 13.09
C TYR A 569 -3.25 8.77 12.72
N VAL A 570 -3.35 9.10 11.45
CA VAL A 570 -3.04 10.42 10.89
C VAL A 570 -4.21 10.86 10.01
N SER A 571 -4.66 12.10 10.19
CA SER A 571 -5.39 12.84 9.17
C SER A 571 -4.70 14.19 8.98
N ARG A 572 -4.28 14.48 7.75
CA ARG A 572 -3.56 15.71 7.41
C ARG A 572 -4.50 16.92 7.38
N GLU A 573 -3.94 18.12 7.49
CA GLU A 573 -4.76 19.34 7.37
C GLU A 573 -5.28 19.51 5.94
N LYS A 574 -6.54 19.92 5.82
CA LYS A 574 -7.16 20.33 4.57
C LYS A 574 -7.76 21.73 4.74
N ARG A 575 -7.61 22.59 3.75
CA ARG A 575 -8.06 23.99 3.77
C ARG A 575 -8.47 24.43 2.37
N PRO A 576 -9.52 25.26 2.20
CA PRO A 576 -9.99 25.70 0.90
C PRO A 576 -8.92 26.55 0.21
N GLY A 577 -8.69 26.30 -1.09
CA GLY A 577 -7.68 26.99 -1.90
C GLY A 577 -6.33 26.28 -2.01
N TYR A 578 -6.08 25.22 -1.23
CA TYR A 578 -4.89 24.35 -1.40
C TYR A 578 -5.27 23.06 -2.14
N ASP A 579 -4.47 22.63 -3.12
CA ASP A 579 -4.66 21.30 -3.74
C ASP A 579 -4.02 20.19 -2.88
N HIS A 580 -4.85 19.27 -2.41
CA HIS A 580 -4.43 18.17 -1.55
C HIS A 580 -3.85 16.97 -2.33
N ASN A 581 -3.79 16.97 -3.67
CA ASN A 581 -3.08 15.96 -4.46
C ASN A 581 -3.48 14.50 -4.19
N LYS A 582 -4.68 14.27 -3.66
CA LYS A 582 -5.27 12.94 -3.36
C LYS A 582 -4.27 12.03 -2.62
N LYS A 583 -4.15 10.76 -3.02
CA LYS A 583 -3.25 9.75 -2.43
C LYS A 583 -1.79 10.18 -2.42
N ALA A 584 -1.30 10.87 -3.46
CA ALA A 584 0.10 11.32 -3.52
C ALA A 584 0.45 12.26 -2.36
N GLY A 585 -0.44 13.21 -2.05
CA GLY A 585 -0.25 14.13 -0.91
C GLY A 585 -0.42 13.44 0.45
N ALA A 586 -1.35 12.48 0.58
CA ALA A 586 -1.50 11.68 1.79
C ALA A 586 -0.23 10.86 2.09
N MET A 587 0.32 10.20 1.06
CA MET A 587 1.58 9.45 1.15
C MET A 587 2.76 10.35 1.52
N ASN A 588 2.87 11.55 0.94
CA ASN A 588 3.94 12.49 1.28
C ASN A 588 3.83 13.03 2.72
N ALA A 589 2.62 13.29 3.21
CA ALA A 589 2.39 13.63 4.62
C ALA A 589 2.83 12.48 5.55
N LEU A 590 2.48 11.22 5.24
CA LEU A 590 2.95 10.06 6.00
C LEU A 590 4.48 9.93 6.00
N VAL A 591 5.17 10.16 4.86
CA VAL A 591 6.64 10.14 4.82
C VAL A 591 7.24 11.11 5.84
N ARG A 592 6.69 12.32 5.95
CA ARG A 592 7.19 13.36 6.85
C ARG A 592 6.90 13.06 8.32
N ALA A 593 5.65 12.75 8.68
CA ALA A 593 5.30 12.37 10.05
C ALA A 593 6.11 11.15 10.54
N SER A 594 6.21 10.12 9.70
CA SER A 594 7.00 8.93 10.03
C SER A 594 8.50 9.20 10.11
N ALA A 595 9.05 10.15 9.33
CA ALA A 595 10.48 10.52 9.46
C ALA A 595 10.81 11.13 10.83
N VAL A 596 9.88 11.92 11.39
CA VAL A 596 10.02 12.54 12.71
C VAL A 596 9.81 11.52 13.84
N MET A 597 8.84 10.59 13.69
CA MET A 597 8.46 9.67 14.78
C MET A 597 9.20 8.33 14.83
N SER A 598 9.38 7.65 13.69
CA SER A 598 9.88 6.26 13.62
C SER A 598 11.15 6.10 12.79
N ASN A 599 11.25 6.92 11.76
CA ASN A 599 12.39 7.04 10.84
C ASN A 599 12.88 5.71 10.22
N GLY A 600 11.96 4.76 10.00
CA GLY A 600 12.28 3.46 9.41
C GLY A 600 12.87 3.65 8.00
N PRO A 601 14.07 3.14 7.71
CA PRO A 601 14.75 3.37 6.43
C PRO A 601 14.05 2.74 5.22
N PHE A 602 13.08 1.84 5.47
CA PHE A 602 12.24 1.23 4.44
C PHE A 602 10.76 1.50 4.71
N ILE A 603 10.00 1.77 3.65
CA ILE A 603 8.58 2.12 3.70
C ILE A 603 7.81 1.15 2.80
N LEU A 604 6.91 0.33 3.37
CA LEU A 604 5.98 -0.50 2.60
C LEU A 604 4.67 0.25 2.38
N ASN A 605 4.25 0.42 1.13
CA ASN A 605 2.93 0.95 0.82
C ASN A 605 1.90 -0.16 0.56
N LEU A 606 0.73 -0.04 1.19
CA LEU A 606 -0.45 -0.89 0.98
C LEU A 606 -1.72 -0.04 0.82
N ASP A 607 -2.60 -0.45 -0.09
CA ASP A 607 -3.97 0.05 -0.15
C ASP A 607 -4.83 -0.58 0.97
N CYS A 608 -5.91 0.08 1.39
CA CYS A 608 -6.75 -0.35 2.51
C CYS A 608 -7.38 -1.75 2.35
N ASP A 609 -7.49 -2.23 1.11
CA ASP A 609 -7.99 -3.55 0.74
C ASP A 609 -6.89 -4.62 0.53
N HIS A 610 -5.60 -4.25 0.57
CA HIS A 610 -4.47 -5.15 0.36
C HIS A 610 -3.81 -5.56 1.68
N TYR A 611 -4.10 -6.79 2.10
CA TYR A 611 -3.69 -7.33 3.40
C TYR A 611 -2.50 -8.31 3.29
N VAL A 612 -1.81 -8.56 4.42
CA VAL A 612 -0.68 -9.50 4.51
C VAL A 612 -1.18 -10.94 4.49
N TYR A 613 -0.89 -11.68 3.43
CA TYR A 613 -1.30 -13.08 3.28
C TYR A 613 -0.26 -14.04 3.83
N ASN A 614 0.97 -13.96 3.32
CA ASN A 614 2.16 -14.66 3.82
C ASN A 614 2.84 -13.79 4.88
N SER A 615 2.91 -14.29 6.11
CA SER A 615 3.48 -13.57 7.26
C SER A 615 4.97 -13.23 7.10
N GLN A 616 5.70 -13.99 6.27
CA GLN A 616 7.14 -13.82 6.03
C GLN A 616 7.48 -12.83 4.90
N ALA A 617 6.47 -12.25 4.23
CA ALA A 617 6.67 -11.36 3.07
C ALA A 617 7.62 -10.18 3.35
N LEU A 618 7.58 -9.60 4.56
CA LEU A 618 8.48 -8.51 4.98
C LEU A 618 9.95 -8.97 4.96
N ARG A 619 10.23 -10.17 5.51
CA ARG A 619 11.56 -10.78 5.54
C ARG A 619 12.05 -11.12 4.13
N GLU A 620 11.16 -11.57 3.24
CA GLU A 620 11.49 -11.82 1.82
C GLU A 620 11.86 -10.52 1.08
N GLY A 621 11.17 -9.40 1.36
CA GLY A 621 11.54 -8.08 0.85
C GLY A 621 12.91 -7.61 1.37
N MET A 622 13.15 -7.79 2.67
CA MET A 622 14.42 -7.42 3.31
C MET A 622 15.62 -8.21 2.79
N CYS A 623 15.44 -9.47 2.40
CA CYS A 623 16.48 -10.25 1.72
C CYS A 623 17.05 -9.51 0.51
N PHE A 624 16.22 -8.87 -0.32
CA PHE A 624 16.70 -8.11 -1.48
C PHE A 624 17.41 -6.79 -1.09
N MET A 625 16.87 -6.06 -0.12
CA MET A 625 17.43 -4.77 0.31
C MET A 625 18.81 -4.90 0.98
N MET A 626 19.06 -6.02 1.67
CA MET A 626 20.28 -6.25 2.46
C MET A 626 21.34 -7.13 1.76
N ASP A 627 21.07 -7.65 0.55
CA ASP A 627 22.01 -8.49 -0.20
C ASP A 627 23.09 -7.67 -0.95
N ARG A 628 24.06 -8.37 -1.55
CA ARG A 628 25.18 -7.83 -2.31
C ARG A 628 24.72 -6.95 -3.48
N GLY A 629 24.67 -5.65 -3.24
CA GLY A 629 24.25 -4.64 -4.21
C GLY A 629 22.81 -4.14 -4.04
N GLY A 630 22.15 -4.45 -2.90
CA GLY A 630 20.88 -3.88 -2.48
C GLY A 630 20.95 -2.37 -2.16
N ASP A 631 22.17 -1.85 -1.99
CA ASP A 631 22.49 -0.42 -1.91
C ASP A 631 22.03 0.40 -3.13
N ARG A 632 21.80 -0.24 -4.27
CA ARG A 632 21.27 0.38 -5.51
C ARG A 632 19.79 0.10 -5.75
N ILE A 633 19.10 -0.56 -4.82
CA ILE A 633 17.66 -0.83 -4.93
C ILE A 633 16.87 0.34 -4.34
N CYS A 634 15.98 0.93 -5.14
CA CYS A 634 15.03 1.95 -4.67
C CYS A 634 13.73 1.35 -4.13
N TYR A 635 13.25 0.26 -4.73
CA TYR A 635 12.09 -0.47 -4.23
C TYR A 635 12.04 -1.94 -4.64
N VAL A 636 11.36 -2.76 -3.84
CA VAL A 636 11.00 -4.15 -4.13
C VAL A 636 9.48 -4.21 -4.33
N GLN A 637 9.04 -4.53 -5.54
CA GLN A 637 7.64 -4.69 -5.90
C GLN A 637 7.24 -6.17 -5.78
N PHE A 638 6.14 -6.45 -5.09
CA PHE A 638 5.53 -7.78 -5.01
C PHE A 638 4.41 -7.91 -6.06
N PRO A 639 4.04 -9.14 -6.47
CA PRO A 639 2.83 -9.36 -7.28
C PRO A 639 1.58 -8.94 -6.50
N GLN A 640 0.69 -8.21 -7.16
CA GLN A 640 -0.68 -8.05 -6.68
C GLN A 640 -1.48 -9.30 -7.05
N ARG A 641 -2.37 -9.69 -6.13
CA ARG A 641 -3.19 -10.89 -6.19
C ARG A 641 -4.53 -10.58 -5.56
N PHE A 642 -5.58 -11.19 -6.07
CA PHE A 642 -6.95 -10.83 -5.71
C PHE A 642 -7.75 -12.05 -5.27
N GLU A 643 -8.68 -11.83 -4.35
CA GLU A 643 -9.70 -12.79 -3.90
C GLU A 643 -11.09 -12.34 -4.36
N GLY A 644 -12.09 -13.22 -4.23
CA GLY A 644 -13.48 -12.94 -4.65
C GLY A 644 -13.73 -12.98 -6.16
N ILE A 645 -12.82 -13.56 -6.95
CA ILE A 645 -12.98 -13.67 -8.41
C ILE A 645 -13.79 -14.93 -8.78
N ASP A 646 -14.72 -14.77 -9.74
CA ASP A 646 -15.45 -15.84 -10.44
C ASP A 646 -14.49 -16.97 -10.86
N PRO A 647 -14.75 -18.26 -10.57
CA PRO A 647 -13.95 -19.38 -11.08
C PRO A 647 -13.81 -19.39 -12.62
N SER A 648 -14.72 -18.74 -13.33
CA SER A 648 -14.67 -18.49 -14.78
C SER A 648 -14.10 -17.12 -15.17
N ASP A 649 -13.31 -16.45 -14.29
CA ASP A 649 -12.69 -15.11 -14.39
C ASP A 649 -12.87 -14.41 -15.74
N ARG A 650 -14.07 -13.87 -15.92
CA ARG A 650 -14.61 -13.45 -17.21
C ARG A 650 -14.02 -12.14 -17.72
N TYR A 651 -13.40 -11.38 -16.83
CA TYR A 651 -12.87 -10.03 -17.06
C TYR A 651 -11.36 -9.94 -16.81
N ALA A 652 -10.68 -11.10 -16.75
CA ALA A 652 -9.23 -11.23 -16.51
C ALA A 652 -8.75 -10.41 -15.30
N ASN A 653 -9.51 -10.48 -14.19
CA ASN A 653 -9.26 -9.69 -12.99
C ASN A 653 -7.96 -10.10 -12.27
N HIS A 654 -7.51 -11.36 -12.39
CA HIS A 654 -6.21 -11.78 -11.85
C HIS A 654 -5.01 -11.11 -12.55
N ASN A 655 -5.19 -10.64 -13.81
CA ASN A 655 -4.16 -9.96 -14.62
C ASN A 655 -2.80 -10.70 -14.64
N THR A 656 -2.82 -12.04 -14.73
CA THR A 656 -1.64 -12.88 -14.53
C THR A 656 -0.57 -12.65 -15.59
N VAL A 657 -0.94 -12.34 -16.84
CA VAL A 657 0.01 -12.01 -17.91
C VAL A 657 0.87 -10.79 -17.55
N PHE A 658 0.28 -9.72 -17.02
CA PHE A 658 1.03 -8.53 -16.61
C PHE A 658 2.01 -8.84 -15.46
N PHE A 659 1.55 -9.56 -14.44
CA PHE A 659 2.38 -9.84 -13.25
C PHE A 659 3.38 -10.99 -13.42
N ASN A 660 3.10 -11.99 -14.28
CA ASN A 660 3.91 -13.20 -14.44
C ASN A 660 4.66 -13.27 -15.79
N VAL A 661 4.30 -12.47 -16.80
CA VAL A 661 5.14 -12.26 -18.00
C VAL A 661 5.86 -10.92 -17.88
N ASN A 662 5.12 -9.81 -17.85
CA ASN A 662 5.71 -8.49 -18.08
C ASN A 662 6.63 -8.05 -16.93
N MET A 663 6.23 -8.22 -15.66
CA MET A 663 7.10 -7.83 -14.53
C MET A 663 8.38 -8.68 -14.40
N LEU A 664 8.32 -9.99 -14.69
CA LEU A 664 9.50 -10.87 -14.70
C LEU A 664 10.46 -10.55 -15.87
N ALA A 665 9.94 -10.09 -17.01
CA ALA A 665 10.74 -9.51 -18.08
C ALA A 665 11.46 -8.22 -17.64
N LEU A 666 10.74 -7.30 -17.00
CA LEU A 666 11.28 -6.00 -16.56
C LEU A 666 12.33 -6.12 -15.45
N ASP A 667 12.22 -7.10 -14.55
CA ASP A 667 13.22 -7.36 -13.49
C ASP A 667 14.63 -7.63 -14.04
N GLY A 668 14.73 -8.29 -15.20
CA GLY A 668 16.00 -8.56 -15.87
C GLY A 668 16.65 -7.33 -16.51
N LEU A 669 15.87 -6.26 -16.73
CA LEU A 669 16.33 -5.00 -17.32
C LEU A 669 16.88 -4.05 -16.24
N GLN A 670 16.11 -3.05 -15.82
CA GLN A 670 16.46 -2.16 -14.71
C GLN A 670 15.67 -2.52 -13.45
N GLY A 671 14.43 -2.99 -13.63
CA GLY A 671 13.50 -3.45 -12.59
C GLY A 671 12.02 -3.28 -13.02
N PRO A 672 11.05 -3.89 -12.32
CA PRO A 672 9.61 -3.66 -12.54
C PRO A 672 9.19 -2.21 -12.31
N VAL A 673 8.10 -1.77 -12.95
CA VAL A 673 7.46 -0.48 -12.63
C VAL A 673 6.71 -0.57 -11.29
N TYR A 674 6.57 0.55 -10.59
CA TYR A 674 5.73 0.64 -9.40
C TYR A 674 4.24 0.72 -9.81
N VAL A 675 3.38 0.02 -9.08
CA VAL A 675 1.95 -0.21 -9.43
C VAL A 675 0.99 0.09 -8.27
N GLY A 676 1.31 1.08 -7.44
CA GLY A 676 0.35 1.69 -6.49
C GLY A 676 0.18 1.01 -5.12
N THR A 677 0.48 -0.29 -4.98
CA THR A 677 0.41 -1.06 -3.71
C THR A 677 1.33 -2.29 -3.74
N GLY A 678 1.68 -2.84 -2.57
CA GLY A 678 2.52 -4.02 -2.41
C GLY A 678 4.00 -3.75 -2.72
N CYS A 679 4.53 -2.61 -2.28
CA CYS A 679 5.87 -2.15 -2.69
C CYS A 679 6.68 -1.61 -1.50
N LEU A 680 7.85 -2.21 -1.26
CA LEU A 680 8.79 -1.83 -0.19
C LEU A 680 9.84 -0.87 -0.76
N PHE A 681 9.71 0.42 -0.46
CA PHE A 681 10.62 1.49 -0.86
C PHE A 681 11.79 1.67 0.11
N ARG A 682 12.91 2.19 -0.40
CA ARG A 682 14.00 2.79 0.37
C ARG A 682 13.70 4.28 0.58
N ARG A 683 13.60 4.72 1.84
CA ARG A 683 13.24 6.11 2.22
C ARG A 683 14.10 7.17 1.52
N THR A 684 15.41 6.95 1.41
CA THR A 684 16.33 7.89 0.74
C THR A 684 16.16 7.98 -0.79
N ALA A 685 15.60 6.96 -1.44
CA ALA A 685 15.26 7.04 -2.86
C ALA A 685 14.01 7.90 -3.11
N LEU A 686 13.03 7.87 -2.18
CA LEU A 686 11.87 8.75 -2.17
C LEU A 686 12.26 10.20 -1.87
N TYR A 687 13.23 10.43 -0.98
CA TYR A 687 13.85 11.75 -0.79
C TYR A 687 14.60 12.29 -2.02
N GLY A 688 14.72 11.49 -3.09
CA GLY A 688 15.18 11.95 -4.40
C GLY A 688 16.69 12.05 -4.56
N PHE A 689 17.46 11.48 -3.63
CA PHE A 689 18.91 11.32 -3.74
C PHE A 689 19.30 10.37 -4.89
N ASP A 690 20.54 10.48 -5.35
CA ASP A 690 21.16 9.58 -6.33
C ASP A 690 21.72 8.30 -5.67
N PRO A 691 21.76 7.15 -6.36
CA PRO A 691 22.26 5.91 -5.77
C PRO A 691 23.77 5.95 -5.49
N PRO A 692 24.29 5.28 -4.43
CA PRO A 692 25.65 5.47 -3.90
C PRO A 692 26.85 5.05 -4.80
N ARG A 693 26.62 4.69 -6.07
CA ARG A 693 27.67 4.25 -7.02
C ARG A 693 27.65 5.00 -8.36
N VAL A 694 27.07 6.20 -8.42
CA VAL A 694 26.90 6.98 -9.67
C VAL A 694 28.18 7.68 -10.15
N LYS A 695 29.17 7.96 -9.28
CA LYS A 695 30.40 8.66 -9.66
C LYS A 695 31.40 7.81 -10.45
N LYS A 696 31.23 7.74 -11.78
CA LYS A 696 32.23 8.15 -12.81
C LYS A 696 31.77 7.80 -14.23
N CYS A 697 31.06 8.74 -14.86
CA CYS A 697 30.91 8.81 -16.32
C CYS A 697 30.79 10.27 -16.81
N ARG A 698 31.53 11.19 -16.18
CA ARG A 698 31.71 12.59 -16.62
C ARG A 698 33.18 12.84 -17.00
N ASN A 699 33.67 12.05 -17.95
CA ASN A 699 34.81 12.33 -18.84
C ASN A 699 35.02 11.13 -19.78
N GLY A 700 35.31 11.38 -21.07
CA GLY A 700 35.92 10.37 -21.95
C GLY A 700 35.00 9.37 -22.68
N CYS A 701 33.98 9.83 -23.43
CA CYS A 701 33.38 9.01 -24.49
C CYS A 701 33.03 9.83 -25.75
N CYS A 702 34.04 10.45 -26.37
CA CYS A 702 33.97 11.05 -27.71
C CYS A 702 35.03 10.41 -28.62
N CYS A 703 34.83 9.15 -28.99
CA CYS A 703 35.69 8.40 -29.92
C CYS A 703 34.92 7.94 -31.17
N CYS A 704 34.04 8.79 -31.71
CA CYS A 704 33.31 8.55 -32.96
C CYS A 704 32.76 9.84 -33.59
N SER A 705 33.65 10.77 -33.99
CA SER A 705 33.43 11.83 -35.01
C SER A 705 34.64 12.76 -35.04
N GLY A 706 35.46 12.69 -36.10
CA GLY A 706 36.55 13.64 -36.31
C GLY A 706 36.18 14.67 -37.38
N PHE A 707 35.97 15.93 -37.00
CA PHE A 707 36.09 17.08 -37.91
C PHE A 707 36.52 18.35 -37.16
N SER A 708 37.22 19.24 -37.87
CA SER A 708 38.10 20.27 -37.31
C SER A 708 37.40 21.47 -36.66
N ALA A 709 37.92 21.93 -35.51
CA ALA A 709 37.76 23.29 -35.02
C ALA A 709 39.05 23.80 -34.34
N ARG A 710 39.36 25.09 -34.46
CA ARG A 710 40.65 25.69 -34.05
C ARG A 710 40.64 26.30 -32.64
N ARG A 711 41.83 26.36 -32.04
CA ARG A 711 42.21 27.11 -30.82
C ARG A 711 41.55 28.50 -30.69
N ARG A 712 41.26 28.91 -29.45
CA ARG A 712 41.64 30.25 -28.94
C ARG A 712 41.84 30.23 -27.41
N THR A 713 42.63 31.18 -26.90
CA THR A 713 43.25 31.13 -25.56
C THR A 713 43.25 32.47 -24.83
N ARG A 714 42.92 32.48 -23.52
CA ARG A 714 43.23 33.49 -22.48
C ARG A 714 42.84 32.86 -21.12
N LYS A 715 43.58 32.90 -19.98
CA LYS A 715 44.37 33.94 -19.27
C LYS A 715 43.53 35.17 -18.91
N SER A 716 43.52 35.73 -17.69
CA SER A 716 44.21 35.49 -16.38
C SER A 716 43.19 35.82 -15.25
N SER A 717 43.34 35.63 -13.93
CA SER A 717 44.42 35.93 -12.93
C SER A 717 44.00 35.31 -11.57
N SER A 718 44.85 34.65 -10.75
CA SER A 718 45.71 35.19 -9.66
C SER A 718 45.01 36.14 -8.66
N SER A 719 45.16 36.10 -7.33
CA SER A 719 46.11 35.42 -6.39
C SER A 719 45.48 35.37 -4.96
N VAL A 720 46.05 34.92 -3.80
CA VAL A 720 47.40 35.05 -3.16
C VAL A 720 47.61 33.96 -2.05
N ALA A 721 48.87 33.51 -1.83
CA ALA A 721 49.58 32.87 -0.67
C ALA A 721 48.80 32.11 0.47
N SER A 722 49.20 30.93 0.99
CA SER A 722 50.49 30.45 1.60
C SER A 722 50.81 31.11 2.97
N ALA A 723 51.28 30.48 4.05
CA ALA A 723 51.62 29.08 4.50
C ALA A 723 51.78 29.12 6.08
N PRO A 724 52.31 28.13 6.85
CA PRO A 724 52.86 26.79 6.58
C PRO A 724 52.34 25.67 7.55
N GLU A 725 53.13 24.62 7.76
CA GLU A 725 52.81 23.32 8.39
C GLU A 725 52.95 23.29 9.94
N VAL A 726 52.17 22.41 10.61
CA VAL A 726 52.67 21.41 11.58
C VAL A 726 51.78 20.16 11.46
N ALA A 727 52.38 18.95 11.50
CA ALA A 727 51.64 17.70 11.61
C ALA A 727 51.86 17.04 12.97
N SER A 728 50.78 16.64 13.64
CA SER A 728 50.79 15.76 14.81
C SER A 728 49.70 14.71 14.63
N GLN A 729 50.09 13.44 14.64
CA GLN A 729 49.26 12.30 14.26
C GLN A 729 48.77 11.57 15.52
N ASP A 730 47.46 11.50 15.75
CA ASP A 730 46.79 10.40 16.48
C ASP A 730 45.26 10.47 16.33
N CYS A 731 44.60 9.30 16.39
CA CYS A 731 43.15 9.11 16.54
C CYS A 731 42.19 9.94 15.66
N GLN A 732 42.23 9.80 14.33
CA GLN A 732 41.14 10.27 13.47
C GLN A 732 39.89 9.38 13.56
N SER A 733 38.89 9.86 14.29
CA SER A 733 37.49 9.69 13.88
C SER A 733 37.30 10.25 12.46
N ILE A 734 36.40 9.68 11.66
CA ILE A 734 36.21 10.13 10.27
C ILE A 734 35.54 11.52 10.28
N GLU A 735 36.34 12.55 10.02
CA GLU A 735 35.87 13.91 9.82
C GLU A 735 35.01 14.04 8.54
N VAL A 736 34.22 15.11 8.49
CA VAL A 736 33.27 15.38 7.39
C VAL A 736 34.05 15.77 6.12
N GLY A 737 34.42 14.78 5.29
CA GLY A 737 35.29 15.00 4.13
C GLY A 737 34.90 14.34 2.79
N GLU A 738 34.35 13.11 2.77
CA GLU A 738 34.13 12.36 1.51
C GLU A 738 32.67 12.36 0.99
N PHE A 739 31.91 13.45 1.18
CA PHE A 739 30.77 13.76 0.30
C PHE A 739 31.28 14.35 -1.01
N GLY A 740 31.76 13.49 -1.91
CA GLY A 740 32.57 13.90 -3.05
C GLY A 740 31.98 15.01 -3.94
N ASP A 741 32.87 15.90 -4.37
CA ASP A 741 32.85 17.19 -5.08
C ASP A 741 31.78 17.49 -6.19
N ASP A 742 30.49 17.16 -5.98
CA ASP A 742 29.41 17.62 -6.89
C ASP A 742 28.09 17.98 -6.18
N GLU A 743 27.74 17.35 -5.06
CA GLU A 743 26.65 17.79 -4.17
C GLU A 743 27.10 17.74 -2.70
N GLU A 744 28.02 18.64 -2.35
CA GLU A 744 28.03 19.16 -0.99
C GLU A 744 26.65 19.80 -0.72
N ILE A 745 25.99 19.38 0.36
CA ILE A 745 24.63 19.84 0.66
C ILE A 745 24.71 21.30 1.12
N ASN A 746 24.60 22.22 0.16
CA ASN A 746 24.44 23.66 0.40
C ASN A 746 23.31 23.86 1.41
N LEU A 747 23.64 24.26 2.64
CA LEU A 747 22.66 24.41 3.73
C LEU A 747 21.50 25.34 3.35
N ALA A 748 21.79 26.40 2.58
CA ALA A 748 20.80 27.34 2.03
C ALA A 748 19.77 26.70 1.07
N LEU A 749 20.04 25.50 0.52
CA LEU A 749 19.10 24.75 -0.33
C LEU A 749 18.32 23.67 0.43
N VAL A 750 18.69 23.34 1.67
CA VAL A 750 17.99 22.31 2.47
C VAL A 750 16.55 22.72 2.78
N PRO A 751 16.25 23.95 3.28
CA PRO A 751 14.87 24.37 3.53
C PRO A 751 14.01 24.36 2.27
N LYS A 752 14.60 24.72 1.12
CA LYS A 752 13.93 24.69 -0.18
C LYS A 752 13.65 23.27 -0.69
N LYS A 753 14.54 22.30 -0.40
CA LYS A 753 14.30 20.89 -0.74
C LYS A 753 13.24 20.28 0.19
N PHE A 754 13.48 20.27 1.50
CA PHE A 754 12.75 19.42 2.46
C PHE A 754 11.75 20.15 3.37
N GLY A 755 11.77 21.49 3.42
CA GLY A 755 11.02 22.31 4.37
C GLY A 755 11.87 22.71 5.59
N ASN A 756 11.29 23.48 6.51
CA ASN A 756 12.02 24.18 7.58
C ASN A 756 12.26 23.35 8.86
N SER A 757 11.72 22.12 8.97
CA SER A 757 11.86 21.28 10.15
C SER A 757 13.28 20.74 10.31
N SER A 758 13.92 21.00 11.46
CA SER A 758 15.23 20.42 11.82
C SER A 758 15.13 18.91 12.02
N PHE A 759 14.13 18.44 12.77
CA PHE A 759 13.85 17.02 12.99
C PHE A 759 13.72 16.23 11.67
N LEU A 760 13.02 16.79 10.68
CA LEU A 760 12.90 16.18 9.34
C LEU A 760 14.23 16.17 8.56
N VAL A 761 15.12 17.12 8.80
CA VAL A 761 16.43 17.21 8.11
C VAL A 761 17.45 16.25 8.73
N ASP A 762 17.55 16.20 10.05
CA ASP A 762 18.52 15.34 10.73
C ASP A 762 18.15 13.85 10.66
N SER A 763 16.85 13.53 10.69
CA SER A 763 16.34 12.16 10.47
C SER A 763 16.79 11.54 9.14
N ILE A 764 16.99 12.34 8.07
CA ILE A 764 17.48 11.84 6.76
C ILE A 764 18.83 11.13 6.89
N ARG A 765 19.76 11.67 7.69
CA ARG A 765 21.11 11.08 7.88
C ARG A 765 21.03 9.74 8.60
N VAL A 766 20.19 9.67 9.63
CA VAL A 766 19.93 8.45 10.40
C VAL A 766 19.30 7.39 9.49
N ALA A 767 18.27 7.72 8.71
CA ALA A 767 17.63 6.80 7.76
C ALA A 767 18.61 6.29 6.69
N GLU A 768 19.52 7.14 6.19
CA GLU A 768 20.53 6.70 5.24
C GLU A 768 21.47 5.66 5.86
N PHE A 769 21.95 5.91 7.08
CA PHE A 769 22.82 4.99 7.82
C PHE A 769 22.13 3.66 8.16
N GLN A 770 20.93 3.69 8.76
CA GLN A 770 20.18 2.48 9.10
C GLN A 770 19.84 1.63 7.86
N GLY A 771 19.57 2.30 6.72
CA GLY A 771 19.26 1.65 5.46
C GLY A 771 20.45 1.02 4.72
N ARG A 772 21.70 1.22 5.18
CA ARG A 772 22.87 0.54 4.62
C ARG A 772 22.85 -0.95 5.02
N PRO A 773 23.20 -1.88 4.12
CA PRO A 773 23.47 -3.26 4.52
C PRO A 773 24.67 -3.36 5.48
N ILE A 774 24.87 -4.54 6.09
CA ILE A 774 26.05 -4.81 6.92
C ILE A 774 27.32 -4.78 6.05
N ALA A 775 28.42 -4.25 6.61
CA ALA A 775 29.74 -4.18 5.98
C ALA A 775 30.51 -5.52 6.01
N ASP A 776 29.86 -6.66 5.76
CA ASP A 776 30.51 -7.97 5.87
C ASP A 776 31.43 -8.29 4.68
N HIS A 777 30.93 -8.16 3.45
CA HIS A 777 31.62 -8.70 2.26
C HIS A 777 32.35 -7.62 1.45
N PRO A 778 33.59 -7.80 0.96
CA PRO A 778 34.37 -6.76 0.25
C PRO A 778 33.75 -6.11 -1.00
N SER A 779 32.69 -6.69 -1.59
CA SER A 779 31.90 -6.04 -2.65
C SER A 779 30.99 -4.89 -2.15
N MET A 780 30.91 -4.76 -0.82
CA MET A 780 30.05 -3.88 -0.04
C MET A 780 30.95 -2.76 0.52
N LYS A 781 30.96 -1.61 -0.15
CA LYS A 781 31.87 -0.49 0.18
C LYS A 781 31.30 0.54 1.14
N HIS A 782 29.96 0.61 1.27
CA HIS A 782 29.27 1.66 2.02
C HIS A 782 28.30 1.00 3.02
N GLY A 783 28.85 0.31 4.02
CA GLY A 783 28.08 -0.48 4.98
C GLY A 783 28.11 0.09 6.39
N ARG A 784 27.15 -0.33 7.20
CA ARG A 784 27.17 -0.15 8.65
C ARG A 784 27.84 -1.35 9.32
N PRO A 785 28.50 -1.19 10.48
CA PRO A 785 28.98 -2.33 11.25
C PRO A 785 27.81 -3.25 11.68
N PRO A 786 28.06 -4.55 11.91
CA PRO A 786 27.07 -5.45 12.48
C PRO A 786 26.69 -5.01 13.89
N GLY A 787 25.44 -5.24 14.30
CA GLY A 787 24.92 -4.86 15.61
C GLY A 787 24.55 -3.37 15.75
N ALA A 788 24.77 -2.55 14.71
CA ALA A 788 24.49 -1.12 14.77
C ALA A 788 23.02 -0.77 15.08
N LEU A 789 22.07 -1.68 14.84
CA LEU A 789 20.63 -1.47 15.07
C LEU A 789 20.07 -2.30 16.24
N THR A 790 20.91 -2.95 17.05
CA THR A 790 20.46 -3.66 18.28
C THR A 790 20.29 -2.74 19.50
N LEU A 791 20.55 -1.43 19.34
CA LEU A 791 20.23 -0.41 20.33
C LEU A 791 18.69 -0.25 20.45
N PRO A 792 18.18 0.06 21.66
CA PRO A 792 16.76 0.38 21.84
C PRO A 792 16.41 1.66 21.06
N ARG A 793 15.13 1.78 20.68
CA ARG A 793 14.59 2.99 20.07
C ARG A 793 14.28 4.02 21.16
N GLU A 794 14.59 5.29 20.89
CA GLU A 794 14.22 6.41 21.76
C GLU A 794 12.69 6.55 21.87
N LEU A 795 12.23 6.98 23.06
CA LEU A 795 10.81 7.10 23.40
C LEU A 795 10.16 8.32 22.71
N LEU A 796 8.83 8.33 22.58
CA LEU A 796 8.11 9.37 21.84
C LEU A 796 7.69 10.53 22.75
N ASP A 797 8.58 11.51 22.89
CA ASP A 797 8.25 12.81 23.49
C ASP A 797 7.09 13.49 22.74
N ALA A 798 6.20 14.13 23.51
CA ALA A 798 5.13 14.99 23.01
C ALA A 798 5.64 16.12 22.09
N SER A 799 6.86 16.62 22.28
CA SER A 799 7.47 17.59 21.34
C SER A 799 7.65 17.01 19.93
N THR A 800 8.04 15.74 19.85
CA THR A 800 8.21 15.00 18.58
C THR A 800 6.87 14.75 17.90
N VAL A 801 5.80 14.50 18.68
CA VAL A 801 4.42 14.39 18.15
C VAL A 801 3.88 15.74 17.66
N ALA A 802 4.18 16.84 18.37
CA ALA A 802 3.80 18.19 17.95
C ALA A 802 4.49 18.60 16.64
N GLU A 803 5.79 18.31 16.48
CA GLU A 803 6.51 18.54 15.23
C GLU A 803 6.05 17.59 14.10
N ALA A 804 5.70 16.34 14.41
CA ALA A 804 5.08 15.43 13.45
C ALA A 804 3.73 15.95 12.93
N ILE A 805 3.02 16.80 13.69
CA ILE A 805 1.86 17.56 13.23
C ILE A 805 2.25 18.78 12.38
N SER A 806 3.28 19.54 12.79
CA SER A 806 3.73 20.73 12.05
C SER A 806 4.10 20.43 10.59
N VAL A 807 4.61 19.21 10.33
CA VAL A 807 5.01 18.75 8.99
C VAL A 807 3.87 18.18 8.13
N ILE A 808 2.68 17.89 8.68
CA ILE A 808 1.51 17.37 7.90
C ILE A 808 0.44 18.44 7.60
N SER A 809 0.70 19.70 7.94
CA SER A 809 -0.16 20.83 7.59
C SER A 809 -0.16 21.10 6.08
N CYS A 810 -1.17 21.82 5.60
CA CYS A 810 -1.28 22.14 4.17
C CYS A 810 -0.24 23.16 3.70
N TRP A 811 0.33 23.98 4.60
CA TRP A 811 1.40 24.93 4.25
C TRP A 811 2.78 24.28 4.02
N TYR A 812 3.02 23.06 4.51
CA TYR A 812 4.40 22.56 4.66
C TYR A 812 5.07 22.29 3.31
N GLU A 813 4.27 22.02 2.28
CA GLU A 813 4.75 21.74 0.93
C GLU A 813 4.94 23.03 0.10
N ASP A 814 4.37 24.16 0.53
CA ASP A 814 4.43 25.43 -0.20
C ASP A 814 5.88 25.93 -0.33
N LYS A 815 6.26 26.34 -1.55
CA LYS A 815 7.62 26.74 -1.96
C LYS A 815 8.73 25.68 -1.80
N THR A 816 8.41 24.44 -1.40
CA THR A 816 9.36 23.32 -1.31
C THR A 816 9.48 22.52 -2.62
N GLU A 817 10.36 21.50 -2.66
CA GLU A 817 10.43 20.54 -3.77
C GLU A 817 9.60 19.25 -3.56
N TRP A 818 8.79 19.17 -2.48
CA TRP A 818 7.83 18.07 -2.25
C TRP A 818 6.80 18.00 -3.38
N GLY A 819 6.44 16.76 -3.79
CA GLY A 819 5.54 16.50 -4.92
C GLY A 819 6.13 16.80 -6.31
N GLN A 820 6.95 17.84 -6.43
CA GLN A 820 7.57 18.27 -7.67
C GLN A 820 8.85 17.50 -8.00
N ARG A 821 9.63 17.11 -7.00
CA ARG A 821 10.89 16.35 -7.14
C ARG A 821 11.13 15.28 -6.08
N ILE A 822 10.52 15.45 -4.90
CA ILE A 822 10.71 14.66 -3.67
C ILE A 822 9.38 14.00 -3.30
N GLY A 823 9.44 12.73 -2.86
CA GLY A 823 8.26 11.92 -2.53
C GLY A 823 7.53 11.37 -3.76
N TRP A 824 6.25 11.06 -3.56
CA TRP A 824 5.29 10.74 -4.63
C TRP A 824 5.01 11.98 -5.48
N ILE A 825 4.96 11.80 -6.80
CA ILE A 825 4.93 12.92 -7.77
C ILE A 825 3.51 13.40 -8.07
N TYR A 826 3.32 14.72 -8.03
CA TYR A 826 2.03 15.38 -8.17
C TYR A 826 1.62 15.64 -9.63
N GLY A 827 0.34 15.97 -9.83
CA GLY A 827 -0.19 16.45 -11.12
C GLY A 827 -0.55 15.37 -12.16
N SER A 828 -0.61 14.09 -11.80
CA SER A 828 -1.15 13.03 -12.68
C SER A 828 -2.06 12.06 -11.92
N VAL A 829 -2.99 11.43 -12.63
CA VAL A 829 -3.92 10.41 -12.12
C VAL A 829 -3.23 9.05 -11.87
N THR A 830 -2.00 8.87 -12.35
CA THR A 830 -1.15 7.68 -12.10
C THR A 830 0.20 8.14 -11.52
N GLU A 831 0.19 8.58 -10.27
CA GLU A 831 1.39 9.03 -9.56
C GLU A 831 2.42 7.92 -9.38
N ASP A 832 1.97 6.67 -9.36
CA ASP A 832 2.77 5.47 -9.14
C ASP A 832 3.78 5.21 -10.25
N VAL A 833 3.32 5.11 -11.49
CA VAL A 833 4.18 4.90 -12.66
C VAL A 833 5.18 6.04 -12.82
N VAL A 834 4.76 7.29 -12.57
CA VAL A 834 5.63 8.49 -12.61
C VAL A 834 6.70 8.45 -11.52
N THR A 835 6.32 8.11 -10.29
CA THR A 835 7.23 8.04 -9.14
C THR A 835 8.29 6.95 -9.35
N GLY A 836 7.90 5.77 -9.85
CA GLY A 836 8.81 4.70 -10.25
C GLY A 836 9.72 5.09 -11.42
N TYR A 837 9.15 5.69 -12.48
CA TYR A 837 9.91 6.21 -13.64
C TYR A 837 11.00 7.20 -13.20
N ARG A 838 10.68 8.12 -12.29
CA ARG A 838 11.62 9.16 -11.85
C ARG A 838 12.80 8.59 -11.06
N MET A 839 12.57 7.59 -10.20
CA MET A 839 13.67 6.87 -9.53
C MET A 839 14.56 6.14 -10.53
N HIS A 840 13.98 5.45 -11.51
CA HIS A 840 14.75 4.81 -12.58
C HIS A 840 15.49 5.80 -13.49
N ASN A 841 14.96 7.02 -13.71
CA ASN A 841 15.61 8.07 -14.48
C ASN A 841 16.84 8.66 -13.76
N ARG A 842 16.82 8.70 -12.41
CA ARG A 842 18.02 8.97 -11.58
C ARG A 842 19.07 7.85 -11.64
N GLY A 843 18.73 6.65 -12.14
CA GLY A 843 19.64 5.51 -12.24
C GLY A 843 19.52 4.50 -11.10
N TRP A 844 18.50 4.61 -10.24
CA TRP A 844 18.15 3.54 -9.31
C TRP A 844 17.66 2.28 -10.05
N ARG A 845 17.53 1.18 -9.32
CA ARG A 845 16.95 -0.09 -9.80
C ARG A 845 15.86 -0.55 -8.86
N SER A 846 14.80 -1.16 -9.38
CA SER A 846 13.86 -1.93 -8.58
C SER A 846 14.10 -3.43 -8.72
N VAL A 847 13.37 -4.23 -7.94
CA VAL A 847 13.38 -5.69 -8.00
C VAL A 847 11.95 -6.22 -7.91
N TYR A 848 11.64 -7.28 -8.64
CA TYR A 848 10.39 -8.01 -8.50
C TYR A 848 10.56 -9.22 -7.56
N CYS A 849 9.72 -9.31 -6.53
CA CYS A 849 9.74 -10.38 -5.54
C CYS A 849 8.53 -11.29 -5.71
N VAL A 850 8.71 -12.42 -6.41
CA VAL A 850 7.70 -13.49 -6.48
C VAL A 850 7.95 -14.48 -5.35
N THR A 851 7.09 -14.43 -4.34
CA THR A 851 7.10 -15.27 -3.14
C THR A 851 6.43 -16.63 -3.40
N LYS A 852 6.75 -17.68 -2.62
CA LYS A 852 6.22 -19.05 -2.85
C LYS A 852 4.73 -19.20 -2.55
N ARG A 853 4.24 -18.45 -1.55
CA ARG A 853 2.83 -18.14 -1.30
C ARG A 853 2.65 -16.66 -1.65
N ASP A 854 1.47 -16.24 -2.07
CA ASP A 854 1.21 -14.82 -2.36
C ASP A 854 1.57 -13.96 -1.14
N ALA A 855 2.35 -12.90 -1.35
CA ALA A 855 2.78 -12.01 -0.27
C ALA A 855 1.61 -11.22 0.32
N PHE A 856 0.86 -10.57 -0.58
CA PHE A 856 -0.29 -9.73 -0.28
C PHE A 856 -1.46 -10.18 -1.14
N ARG A 857 -2.68 -10.03 -0.62
CA ARG A 857 -3.92 -10.22 -1.39
C ARG A 857 -4.88 -9.07 -1.11
N GLY A 858 -5.70 -8.72 -2.09
CA GLY A 858 -6.79 -7.77 -1.92
C GLY A 858 -8.06 -8.16 -2.66
N THR A 859 -9.05 -7.28 -2.72
CA THR A 859 -10.33 -7.55 -3.41
C THR A 859 -10.33 -7.00 -4.84
N ALA A 860 -10.78 -7.80 -5.81
CA ALA A 860 -10.96 -7.33 -7.18
C ALA A 860 -12.30 -6.61 -7.37
N PRO A 861 -12.42 -5.64 -8.30
CA PRO A 861 -13.71 -5.12 -8.72
C PRO A 861 -14.52 -6.22 -9.42
N ILE A 862 -15.57 -6.70 -8.78
CA ILE A 862 -16.41 -7.81 -9.25
C ILE A 862 -17.14 -7.44 -10.57
N ASN A 863 -17.54 -6.18 -10.71
CA ASN A 863 -18.42 -5.72 -11.78
C ASN A 863 -17.64 -5.25 -13.02
N LEU A 864 -18.12 -5.61 -14.22
CA LEU A 864 -17.57 -5.15 -15.50
C LEU A 864 -17.47 -3.61 -15.58
N THR A 865 -18.48 -2.90 -15.08
CA THR A 865 -18.55 -1.43 -15.12
C THR A 865 -17.47 -0.78 -14.26
N ASP A 866 -17.32 -1.24 -13.02
CA ASP A 866 -16.32 -0.72 -12.08
C ASP A 866 -14.89 -1.06 -12.55
N ARG A 867 -14.72 -2.24 -13.17
CA ARG A 867 -13.49 -2.67 -13.87
C ARG A 867 -13.17 -1.82 -15.11
N LEU A 868 -14.15 -1.45 -15.93
CA LEU A 868 -13.96 -0.53 -17.07
C LEU A 868 -13.57 0.88 -16.61
N HIS A 869 -14.16 1.39 -15.53
CA HIS A 869 -13.75 2.67 -14.94
C HIS A 869 -12.34 2.64 -14.31
N GLN A 870 -11.91 1.49 -13.77
CA GLN A 870 -10.52 1.30 -13.33
C GLN A 870 -9.54 1.38 -14.53
N VAL A 871 -9.81 0.66 -15.62
CA VAL A 871 -8.99 0.68 -16.84
C VAL A 871 -8.98 2.06 -17.52
N LEU A 872 -10.11 2.78 -17.49
CA LEU A 872 -10.19 4.17 -17.96
C LEU A 872 -9.20 5.07 -17.19
N ARG A 873 -9.18 4.99 -15.85
CA ARG A 873 -8.26 5.80 -15.02
C ARG A 873 -6.79 5.51 -15.34
N TRP A 874 -6.42 4.23 -15.50
CA TRP A 874 -5.06 3.83 -15.88
C TRP A 874 -4.66 4.34 -17.29
N ALA A 875 -5.56 4.24 -18.26
CA ALA A 875 -5.32 4.71 -19.62
C ALA A 875 -5.22 6.24 -19.68
N THR A 876 -6.08 6.98 -18.98
CA THR A 876 -6.04 8.45 -18.93
C THR A 876 -4.73 8.93 -18.28
N GLY A 877 -4.32 8.35 -17.15
CA GLY A 877 -3.02 8.65 -16.53
C GLY A 877 -1.84 8.33 -17.46
N SER A 878 -1.89 7.22 -18.18
CA SER A 878 -0.85 6.86 -19.17
C SER A 878 -0.74 7.88 -20.33
N VAL A 879 -1.86 8.42 -20.79
CA VAL A 879 -1.90 9.51 -21.79
C VAL A 879 -1.38 10.83 -21.20
N GLU A 880 -1.70 11.16 -19.95
CA GLU A 880 -1.10 12.31 -19.24
C GLU A 880 0.43 12.17 -19.15
N ILE A 881 0.94 10.99 -18.78
CA ILE A 881 2.39 10.71 -18.72
C ILE A 881 3.04 10.96 -20.09
N PHE A 882 2.42 10.50 -21.18
CA PHE A 882 2.95 10.68 -22.53
C PHE A 882 3.05 12.16 -22.96
N PHE A 883 2.07 13.00 -22.62
CA PHE A 883 2.14 14.44 -22.92
C PHE A 883 2.90 15.26 -21.86
N SER A 884 3.21 14.69 -20.70
CA SER A 884 3.96 15.35 -19.63
C SER A 884 5.48 15.48 -19.92
N ARG A 885 6.16 16.31 -19.12
CA ARG A 885 7.63 16.37 -19.06
C ARG A 885 8.30 15.04 -18.62
N ASN A 886 7.53 14.05 -18.15
CA ASN A 886 8.03 12.74 -17.74
C ASN A 886 7.98 11.69 -18.86
N ASN A 887 7.73 12.06 -20.12
CA ASN A 887 7.78 11.14 -21.26
C ASN A 887 9.13 10.42 -21.38
N ALA A 888 9.10 9.10 -21.58
CA ALA A 888 10.27 8.23 -21.70
C ALA A 888 11.24 8.57 -22.85
N LEU A 889 10.79 9.30 -23.88
CA LEU A 889 11.65 9.83 -24.94
C LEU A 889 12.67 10.87 -24.40
N LEU A 890 12.33 11.55 -23.30
CA LEU A 890 13.19 12.55 -22.63
C LEU A 890 14.02 11.95 -21.48
N ALA A 891 14.06 10.61 -21.35
CA ALA A 891 14.80 9.93 -20.29
C ALA A 891 16.32 10.10 -20.41
N SER A 892 16.99 10.24 -19.26
CA SER A 892 18.43 10.49 -19.17
C SER A 892 19.28 9.29 -19.62
N SER A 893 20.56 9.54 -19.87
CA SER A 893 21.56 8.51 -20.21
C SER A 893 21.65 7.38 -19.17
N ARG A 894 21.27 7.64 -17.91
CA ARG A 894 21.33 6.66 -16.81
C ARG A 894 20.31 5.53 -16.91
N MET A 895 19.21 5.73 -17.63
CA MET A 895 18.17 4.71 -17.83
C MET A 895 18.52 3.80 -19.02
N LYS A 896 18.40 2.47 -18.84
CA LYS A 896 18.68 1.48 -19.91
C LYS A 896 17.74 1.66 -21.11
N ILE A 897 18.25 1.47 -22.33
CA ILE A 897 17.47 1.65 -23.58
C ILE A 897 16.20 0.77 -23.60
N LEU A 898 16.31 -0.51 -23.27
CA LEU A 898 15.14 -1.42 -23.18
C LEU A 898 14.14 -1.01 -22.08
N GLN A 899 14.60 -0.38 -21.00
CA GLN A 899 13.71 0.16 -19.96
C GLN A 899 12.98 1.42 -20.45
N ARG A 900 13.63 2.29 -21.23
CA ARG A 900 12.97 3.43 -21.89
C ARG A 900 11.89 2.95 -22.87
N ILE A 901 12.18 1.90 -23.64
CA ILE A 901 11.20 1.26 -24.54
C ILE A 901 10.01 0.70 -23.74
N ALA A 902 10.25 0.06 -22.59
CA ALA A 902 9.17 -0.39 -21.71
C ALA A 902 8.29 0.76 -21.19
N TYR A 903 8.89 1.84 -20.67
CA TYR A 903 8.12 3.02 -20.23
C TYR A 903 7.42 3.74 -21.39
N LEU A 904 8.00 3.74 -22.59
CA LEU A 904 7.38 4.27 -23.80
C LEU A 904 6.16 3.42 -24.21
N ASN A 905 6.24 2.10 -24.11
CA ASN A 905 5.10 1.21 -24.32
C ASN A 905 3.96 1.51 -23.32
N VAL A 906 4.28 1.72 -22.04
CA VAL A 906 3.30 2.13 -21.02
C VAL A 906 2.65 3.49 -21.35
N GLY A 907 3.38 4.45 -21.90
CA GLY A 907 2.80 5.72 -22.37
C GLY A 907 1.96 5.59 -23.66
N MET A 908 2.30 4.66 -24.55
CA MET A 908 1.71 4.59 -25.90
C MET A 908 0.60 3.54 -26.07
N TYR A 909 0.45 2.56 -25.17
CA TYR A 909 -0.60 1.53 -25.32
C TYR A 909 -2.04 2.08 -25.44
N PRO A 910 -2.46 3.22 -24.82
CA PRO A 910 -3.81 3.70 -24.99
C PRO A 910 -4.10 4.10 -26.44
N PHE A 911 -3.11 4.64 -27.16
CA PHE A 911 -3.26 5.11 -28.55
C PHE A 911 -3.49 3.97 -29.55
N THR A 912 -3.25 2.71 -29.19
CA THR A 912 -3.60 1.56 -30.06
C THR A 912 -5.11 1.45 -30.30
N SER A 913 -5.94 1.94 -29.36
CA SER A 913 -7.40 1.94 -29.42
C SER A 913 -7.98 2.50 -30.72
N PHE A 914 -7.42 3.60 -31.22
CA PHE A 914 -7.86 4.25 -32.45
C PHE A 914 -7.77 3.29 -33.65
N PHE A 915 -6.59 2.70 -33.85
CA PHE A 915 -6.32 1.72 -34.90
C PHE A 915 -7.11 0.42 -34.67
N LEU A 916 -7.27 0.00 -33.41
CA LEU A 916 -8.01 -1.20 -33.02
C LEU A 916 -9.51 -1.10 -33.37
N ILE A 917 -10.13 0.05 -33.13
CA ILE A 917 -11.54 0.28 -33.48
C ILE A 917 -11.74 0.32 -35.00
N VAL A 918 -10.86 1.00 -35.74
CA VAL A 918 -10.86 0.97 -37.21
C VAL A 918 -10.75 -0.48 -37.71
N TYR A 919 -9.79 -1.24 -37.17
CA TYR A 919 -9.56 -2.63 -37.56
C TYR A 919 -10.73 -3.56 -37.22
N CYS A 920 -11.44 -3.34 -36.12
CA CYS A 920 -12.67 -4.08 -35.78
C CYS A 920 -13.86 -3.78 -36.70
N PHE A 921 -13.88 -2.63 -37.39
CA PHE A 921 -14.89 -2.30 -38.40
C PHE A 921 -14.51 -2.75 -39.82
N LEU A 922 -13.21 -2.94 -40.15
CA LEU A 922 -12.78 -3.36 -41.49
C LEU A 922 -13.46 -4.63 -42.02
N PRO A 923 -13.66 -5.71 -41.23
CA PRO A 923 -14.40 -6.90 -41.69
C PRO A 923 -15.84 -6.57 -42.09
N ALA A 924 -16.55 -5.81 -41.25
CA ALA A 924 -17.92 -5.39 -41.53
C ALA A 924 -18.02 -4.48 -42.77
N LEU A 925 -17.07 -3.54 -42.94
CA LEU A 925 -17.02 -2.65 -44.11
C LEU A 925 -16.70 -3.41 -45.41
N SER A 926 -15.84 -4.43 -45.34
CA SER A 926 -15.58 -5.34 -46.46
C SER A 926 -16.81 -6.19 -46.81
N LEU A 927 -17.50 -6.72 -45.80
CA LEU A 927 -18.75 -7.47 -45.98
C LEU A 927 -19.87 -6.60 -46.57
N PHE A 928 -20.07 -5.36 -46.09
CA PHE A 928 -21.06 -4.44 -46.65
C PHE A 928 -20.72 -4.03 -48.09
N SER A 929 -19.51 -3.54 -48.36
CA SER A 929 -19.11 -3.12 -49.71
C SER A 929 -19.06 -4.27 -50.73
N GLY A 930 -18.80 -5.50 -50.28
CA GLY A 930 -18.52 -6.64 -51.15
C GLY A 930 -17.11 -6.60 -51.78
N GLN A 931 -16.33 -5.57 -51.44
CA GLN A 931 -14.93 -5.44 -51.81
C GLN A 931 -14.06 -6.08 -50.73
N PHE A 932 -13.04 -6.84 -51.12
CA PHE A 932 -12.12 -7.48 -50.17
C PHE A 932 -10.91 -6.59 -49.90
N ILE A 933 -10.28 -6.73 -48.73
CA ILE A 933 -9.13 -5.89 -48.30
C ILE A 933 -7.89 -6.13 -49.19
N VAL A 934 -7.83 -7.27 -49.87
CA VAL A 934 -6.78 -7.66 -50.83
C VAL A 934 -7.44 -8.01 -52.15
N GLN A 935 -6.85 -7.60 -53.29
CA GLN A 935 -7.44 -7.80 -54.61
C GLN A 935 -7.62 -9.29 -54.97
N SER A 936 -6.61 -10.12 -54.64
CA SER A 936 -6.56 -11.56 -54.92
C SER A 936 -5.85 -12.34 -53.80
N LEU A 937 -6.30 -13.58 -53.56
CA LEU A 937 -5.71 -14.50 -52.57
C LEU A 937 -4.48 -15.22 -53.16
N ASN A 938 -3.44 -14.44 -53.47
CA ASN A 938 -2.21 -14.98 -54.05
C ASN A 938 -1.48 -15.93 -53.09
N ILE A 939 -0.82 -16.96 -53.64
CA ILE A 939 -0.06 -17.96 -52.88
C ILE A 939 0.98 -17.29 -51.96
N THR A 940 1.63 -16.21 -52.42
CA THR A 940 2.58 -15.43 -51.63
C THR A 940 1.93 -14.77 -50.40
N PHE A 941 0.71 -14.24 -50.53
CA PHE A 941 -0.03 -13.65 -49.42
C PHE A 941 -0.42 -14.70 -48.39
N LEU A 942 -0.96 -15.84 -48.85
CA LEU A 942 -1.32 -16.96 -47.99
C LEU A 942 -0.10 -17.55 -47.27
N ALA A 943 1.06 -17.63 -47.93
CA ALA A 943 2.32 -18.08 -47.34
C ALA A 943 2.82 -17.12 -46.25
N TYR A 944 2.80 -15.79 -46.48
CA TYR A 944 3.16 -14.82 -45.43
C TYR A 944 2.17 -14.83 -44.26
N LEU A 945 0.86 -14.91 -44.53
CA LEU A 945 -0.18 -15.00 -43.51
C LEU A 945 0.01 -16.25 -42.63
N LEU A 946 0.29 -17.40 -43.25
CA LEU A 946 0.61 -18.65 -42.56
C LEU A 946 1.91 -18.55 -41.74
N GLY A 947 2.94 -17.87 -42.25
CA GLY A 947 4.16 -17.57 -41.50
C GLY A 947 3.89 -16.71 -40.26
N ILE A 948 3.00 -15.71 -40.37
CA ILE A 948 2.61 -14.86 -39.23
C ILE A 948 1.75 -15.62 -38.22
N THR A 949 0.84 -16.50 -38.63
CA THR A 949 0.02 -17.28 -37.67
C THR A 949 0.85 -18.36 -36.96
N ILE A 950 1.68 -19.11 -37.68
CA ILE A 950 2.56 -20.13 -37.08
C ILE A 950 3.56 -19.48 -36.10
N THR A 951 4.21 -18.37 -36.47
CA THR A 951 5.14 -17.68 -35.55
C THR A 951 4.44 -17.03 -34.35
N LEU A 952 3.17 -16.62 -34.48
CA LEU A 952 2.38 -16.14 -33.33
C LEU A 952 2.11 -17.29 -32.34
N ILE A 953 1.56 -18.40 -32.84
CA ILE A 953 1.17 -19.55 -32.01
C ILE A 953 2.39 -20.15 -31.30
N LEU A 954 3.50 -20.33 -32.02
CA LEU A 954 4.74 -20.84 -31.43
C LEU A 954 5.36 -19.88 -30.40
N LEU A 955 5.21 -18.55 -30.55
CA LEU A 955 5.63 -17.60 -29.51
C LEU A 955 4.74 -17.66 -28.28
N ALA A 956 3.41 -17.68 -28.45
CA ALA A 956 2.46 -17.76 -27.33
C ALA A 956 2.69 -19.04 -26.51
N VAL A 957 2.84 -20.20 -27.17
CA VAL A 957 3.16 -21.48 -26.51
C VAL A 957 4.49 -21.42 -25.75
N LEU A 958 5.51 -20.74 -26.27
CA LEU A 958 6.79 -20.56 -25.56
C LEU A 958 6.69 -19.54 -24.40
N GLU A 959 5.93 -18.46 -24.56
CA GLU A 959 5.67 -17.42 -23.55
C GLU A 959 4.94 -18.00 -22.34
N ILE A 960 3.86 -18.75 -22.60
CA ILE A 960 3.11 -19.55 -21.61
C ILE A 960 4.04 -20.55 -20.91
N LYS A 961 4.87 -21.28 -21.67
CA LYS A 961 5.76 -22.32 -21.13
C LYS A 961 6.89 -21.79 -20.23
N TRP A 962 7.40 -20.57 -20.44
CA TRP A 962 8.41 -19.99 -19.53
C TRP A 962 7.81 -19.23 -18.35
N SER A 963 6.61 -18.66 -18.49
CA SER A 963 5.93 -17.90 -17.43
C SER A 963 5.13 -18.78 -16.46
N GLY A 964 4.71 -19.97 -16.88
CA GLY A 964 3.94 -20.91 -16.05
C GLY A 964 2.46 -20.54 -15.90
N ILE A 965 1.92 -19.81 -16.88
CA ILE A 965 0.52 -19.35 -16.96
C ILE A 965 -0.36 -20.42 -17.63
N GLU A 966 -1.68 -20.39 -17.43
CA GLU A 966 -2.61 -21.25 -18.18
C GLU A 966 -3.05 -20.62 -19.52
N LEU A 967 -3.28 -21.45 -20.55
CA LEU A 967 -3.67 -20.97 -21.88
C LEU A 967 -4.99 -20.18 -21.88
N GLU A 968 -5.92 -20.53 -20.98
CA GLU A 968 -7.18 -19.79 -20.84
C GLU A 968 -6.98 -18.39 -20.22
N GLU A 969 -6.09 -18.23 -19.24
CA GLU A 969 -5.74 -16.91 -18.71
C GLU A 969 -5.12 -16.01 -19.78
N TRP A 970 -4.18 -16.56 -20.57
CA TRP A 970 -3.54 -15.84 -21.67
C TRP A 970 -4.58 -15.40 -22.71
N TRP A 971 -5.48 -16.29 -23.14
CA TRP A 971 -6.52 -15.96 -24.11
C TRP A 971 -7.51 -14.90 -23.57
N ARG A 972 -7.95 -15.04 -22.31
CA ARG A 972 -8.86 -14.06 -21.68
C ARG A 972 -8.22 -12.69 -21.52
N ASN A 973 -6.90 -12.61 -21.28
CA ASN A 973 -6.15 -11.35 -21.29
C ASN A 973 -6.27 -10.63 -22.65
N GLU A 974 -6.08 -11.35 -23.76
CA GLU A 974 -6.21 -10.77 -25.11
C GLU A 974 -7.65 -10.37 -25.45
N GLN A 975 -8.65 -11.16 -25.02
CA GLN A 975 -10.06 -10.77 -25.13
C GLN A 975 -10.36 -9.48 -24.33
N PHE A 976 -9.87 -9.38 -23.09
CA PHE A 976 -10.06 -8.20 -22.25
C PHE A 976 -9.29 -6.98 -22.77
N TRP A 977 -8.10 -7.18 -23.36
CA TRP A 977 -7.36 -6.12 -24.06
C TRP A 977 -8.15 -5.54 -25.24
N LEU A 978 -8.84 -6.39 -26.03
CA LEU A 978 -9.74 -5.90 -27.08
C LEU A 978 -10.92 -5.10 -26.50
N ILE A 979 -11.53 -5.58 -25.42
CA ILE A 979 -12.67 -4.92 -24.76
C ILE A 979 -12.27 -3.56 -24.20
N GLY A 980 -11.17 -3.47 -23.44
CA GLY A 980 -10.63 -2.21 -22.93
C GLY A 980 -10.16 -1.27 -24.06
N GLY A 981 -9.51 -1.83 -25.08
CA GLY A 981 -9.04 -1.12 -26.27
C GLY A 981 -10.18 -0.48 -27.08
N THR A 982 -11.30 -1.19 -27.23
CA THR A 982 -12.49 -0.69 -27.95
C THR A 982 -13.39 0.22 -27.12
N SER A 983 -13.16 0.36 -25.80
CA SER A 983 -13.97 1.20 -24.91
C SER A 983 -13.13 2.23 -24.13
N ALA A 984 -12.61 1.82 -22.97
CA ALA A 984 -11.94 2.68 -22.00
C ALA A 984 -10.70 3.38 -22.58
N HIS A 985 -9.91 2.71 -23.42
CA HIS A 985 -8.69 3.29 -23.98
C HIS A 985 -9.00 4.41 -24.99
N LEU A 986 -10.03 4.24 -25.85
CA LEU A 986 -10.45 5.32 -26.76
C LEU A 986 -10.94 6.54 -25.96
N ALA A 987 -11.81 6.31 -24.97
CA ALA A 987 -12.32 7.36 -24.11
C ALA A 987 -11.19 8.11 -23.39
N ALA A 988 -10.19 7.39 -22.87
CA ALA A 988 -9.00 7.98 -22.26
C ALA A 988 -8.16 8.83 -23.23
N VAL A 989 -7.95 8.37 -24.46
CA VAL A 989 -7.18 9.13 -25.48
C VAL A 989 -7.93 10.41 -25.87
N LEU A 990 -9.25 10.34 -26.07
CA LEU A 990 -10.08 11.51 -26.37
C LEU A 990 -10.10 12.50 -25.19
N GLN A 991 -10.28 12.01 -23.96
CA GLN A 991 -10.24 12.84 -22.75
C GLN A 991 -8.88 13.49 -22.52
N GLY A 992 -7.79 12.72 -22.67
CA GLY A 992 -6.42 13.22 -22.50
C GLY A 992 -6.05 14.27 -23.55
N LEU A 993 -6.45 14.06 -24.82
CA LEU A 993 -6.25 15.04 -25.88
C LEU A 993 -7.04 16.33 -25.63
N LEU A 994 -8.31 16.22 -25.18
CA LEU A 994 -9.11 17.37 -24.77
C LEU A 994 -8.50 18.12 -23.58
N LYS A 995 -7.99 17.41 -22.56
CA LYS A 995 -7.28 18.02 -21.42
C LYS A 995 -6.02 18.76 -21.86
N VAL A 996 -5.25 18.21 -22.79
CA VAL A 996 -4.02 18.84 -23.32
C VAL A 996 -4.31 20.06 -24.22
N ILE A 997 -5.39 20.04 -25.00
CA ILE A 997 -5.75 21.14 -25.91
C ILE A 997 -6.53 22.26 -25.20
N ALA A 998 -7.47 21.92 -24.31
CA ALA A 998 -8.42 22.86 -23.71
C ALA A 998 -8.16 23.14 -22.21
N GLY A 999 -7.20 22.47 -21.57
CA GLY A 999 -6.85 22.66 -20.16
C GLY A 999 -7.91 22.17 -19.15
N ILE A 1000 -9.00 21.56 -19.61
CA ILE A 1000 -10.13 21.14 -18.77
C ILE A 1000 -9.70 19.98 -17.87
N GLU A 1001 -9.83 20.16 -16.56
CA GLU A 1001 -9.62 19.08 -15.59
C GLU A 1001 -10.79 18.08 -15.63
N ILE A 1002 -10.44 16.80 -15.76
CA ILE A 1002 -11.42 15.70 -15.81
C ILE A 1002 -11.83 15.36 -14.37
N SER A 1003 -13.11 15.44 -14.07
CA SER A 1003 -13.65 15.12 -12.74
C SER A 1003 -13.38 13.66 -12.37
N PHE A 1004 -12.77 13.46 -11.20
CA PHE A 1004 -12.25 12.17 -10.77
C PHE A 1004 -13.32 11.39 -9.97
N THR A 1005 -13.99 10.45 -10.63
CA THR A 1005 -14.92 9.53 -9.96
C THR A 1005 -14.16 8.35 -9.35
N LEU A 1006 -14.19 8.26 -8.01
CA LEU A 1006 -13.84 7.03 -7.30
C LEU A 1006 -14.92 5.98 -7.56
N THR A 1007 -14.52 4.83 -8.09
CA THR A 1007 -15.34 3.62 -8.14
C THR A 1007 -15.57 3.13 -6.72
N SER A 1008 -16.82 3.19 -6.24
CA SER A 1008 -17.25 2.57 -4.98
C SER A 1008 -16.94 1.08 -5.00
N LYS A 1009 -16.19 0.58 -4.01
CA LYS A 1009 -16.06 -0.86 -3.77
C LYS A 1009 -17.32 -1.28 -3.03
N SER A 1010 -18.16 -2.13 -3.61
CA SER A 1010 -19.33 -2.65 -2.90
C SER A 1010 -18.88 -3.54 -1.74
N GLY A 1011 -19.34 -3.23 -0.53
CA GLY A 1011 -19.40 -4.21 0.55
C GLY A 1011 -20.49 -5.23 0.21
N GLY A 1012 -20.15 -6.50 0.14
CA GLY A 1012 -21.12 -7.58 -0.09
C GLY A 1012 -21.90 -7.90 1.17
N ASP A 1013 -22.97 -7.14 1.44
CA ASP A 1013 -23.84 -7.30 2.63
C ASP A 1013 -25.00 -8.30 2.41
N ASP A 1014 -25.26 -8.76 1.18
CA ASP A 1014 -26.29 -9.77 0.89
C ASP A 1014 -25.72 -11.20 1.03
N ALA A 1015 -26.15 -11.90 2.09
CA ALA A 1015 -25.55 -13.16 2.55
C ALA A 1015 -25.81 -14.41 1.66
N ASP A 1016 -26.68 -14.33 0.65
CA ASP A 1016 -27.26 -15.51 -0.03
C ASP A 1016 -26.58 -15.91 -1.36
N ASP A 1017 -25.70 -15.10 -1.95
CA ASP A 1017 -24.89 -15.52 -3.13
C ASP A 1017 -23.61 -14.67 -3.26
N GLU A 1018 -22.43 -15.29 -3.11
CA GLU A 1018 -21.10 -14.64 -3.10
C GLU A 1018 -20.77 -13.86 -4.40
N PHE A 1019 -21.61 -14.00 -5.43
CA PHE A 1019 -21.46 -13.37 -6.73
C PHE A 1019 -22.73 -12.63 -7.22
N VAL A 1020 -23.67 -12.17 -6.37
CA VAL A 1020 -24.84 -11.37 -6.85
C VAL A 1020 -24.37 -10.19 -7.72
N ASP A 1021 -23.44 -9.40 -7.18
CA ASP A 1021 -22.91 -8.17 -7.78
C ASP A 1021 -22.40 -8.35 -9.20
N LEU A 1022 -21.69 -9.46 -9.46
CA LEU A 1022 -21.13 -9.85 -10.77
C LEU A 1022 -22.14 -9.79 -11.92
N TYR A 1023 -23.43 -9.94 -11.60
CA TYR A 1023 -24.54 -9.97 -12.54
C TYR A 1023 -25.37 -8.67 -12.58
N ILE A 1024 -25.04 -7.67 -11.75
CA ILE A 1024 -25.72 -6.36 -11.73
C ILE A 1024 -25.24 -5.53 -12.92
N PHE A 1025 -26.11 -5.37 -13.92
CA PHE A 1025 -25.81 -4.58 -15.10
C PHE A 1025 -25.93 -3.07 -14.84
N LYS A 1026 -24.79 -2.40 -14.61
CA LYS A 1026 -24.69 -0.93 -14.52
C LYS A 1026 -24.34 -0.33 -15.90
N TRP A 1027 -25.32 0.23 -16.62
CA TRP A 1027 -25.10 0.86 -17.93
C TRP A 1027 -24.09 2.01 -17.87
N THR A 1028 -23.21 2.11 -18.87
CA THR A 1028 -22.30 3.26 -19.06
C THR A 1028 -22.07 3.57 -20.54
N SER A 1029 -21.74 4.83 -20.85
CA SER A 1029 -21.38 5.28 -22.20
C SER A 1029 -20.15 4.57 -22.78
N LEU A 1030 -19.25 4.07 -21.92
CA LEU A 1030 -18.10 3.25 -22.31
C LEU A 1030 -18.50 1.97 -23.06
N MET A 1031 -19.71 1.45 -22.83
CA MET A 1031 -20.21 0.24 -23.48
C MET A 1031 -20.69 0.48 -24.92
N ILE A 1032 -20.90 1.72 -25.34
CA ILE A 1032 -21.48 2.05 -26.65
C ILE A 1032 -20.61 1.54 -27.82
N PRO A 1033 -19.29 1.80 -27.90
CA PRO A 1033 -18.51 1.38 -29.07
C PRO A 1033 -18.35 -0.15 -29.21
N PRO A 1034 -18.11 -0.95 -28.14
CA PRO A 1034 -18.14 -2.41 -28.26
C PRO A 1034 -19.50 -2.96 -28.72
N ILE A 1035 -20.62 -2.36 -28.26
CA ILE A 1035 -21.97 -2.75 -28.69
C ILE A 1035 -22.18 -2.44 -30.18
N THR A 1036 -21.77 -1.25 -30.67
CA THR A 1036 -21.90 -0.93 -32.10
C THR A 1036 -21.01 -1.81 -32.96
N ILE A 1037 -19.74 -2.05 -32.60
CA ILE A 1037 -18.85 -2.99 -33.30
C ILE A 1037 -19.49 -4.37 -33.42
N MET A 1038 -20.07 -4.89 -32.34
CA MET A 1038 -20.72 -6.21 -32.31
C MET A 1038 -21.96 -6.24 -33.22
N MET A 1039 -22.87 -5.27 -33.08
CA MET A 1039 -24.09 -5.19 -33.90
C MET A 1039 -23.78 -4.99 -35.38
N THR A 1040 -22.85 -4.10 -35.72
CA THR A 1040 -22.45 -3.83 -37.10
C THR A 1040 -21.81 -5.05 -37.76
N ASN A 1041 -20.97 -5.83 -37.04
CA ASN A 1041 -20.43 -7.08 -37.57
C ASN A 1041 -21.51 -8.16 -37.77
N LEU A 1042 -22.47 -8.32 -36.85
CA LEU A 1042 -23.57 -9.28 -36.99
C LEU A 1042 -24.47 -8.94 -38.19
N ILE A 1043 -24.84 -7.66 -38.36
CA ILE A 1043 -25.63 -7.18 -39.50
C ILE A 1043 -24.85 -7.35 -40.81
N ALA A 1044 -23.54 -7.07 -40.82
CA ALA A 1044 -22.70 -7.25 -42.00
C ALA A 1044 -22.61 -8.71 -42.46
N ILE A 1045 -22.48 -9.67 -41.53
CA ILE A 1045 -22.52 -11.10 -41.84
C ILE A 1045 -23.87 -11.47 -42.49
N ALA A 1046 -24.99 -11.03 -41.93
CA ALA A 1046 -26.32 -11.31 -42.47
C ALA A 1046 -26.51 -10.72 -43.88
N VAL A 1047 -26.23 -9.42 -44.05
CA VAL A 1047 -26.37 -8.71 -45.34
C VAL A 1047 -25.46 -9.31 -46.42
N ALA A 1048 -24.21 -9.62 -46.09
CA ALA A 1048 -23.29 -10.23 -47.05
C ALA A 1048 -23.73 -11.65 -47.45
N THR A 1049 -24.19 -12.45 -46.49
CA THR A 1049 -24.70 -13.82 -46.74
C THR A 1049 -25.90 -13.78 -47.68
N CYS A 1050 -26.90 -12.95 -47.37
CA CYS A 1050 -28.06 -12.74 -48.24
C CYS A 1050 -27.64 -12.26 -49.64
N ARG A 1051 -26.78 -11.24 -49.74
CA ARG A 1051 -26.30 -10.76 -51.06
C ARG A 1051 -25.62 -11.87 -51.86
N THR A 1052 -24.80 -12.73 -51.25
CA THR A 1052 -24.18 -13.84 -52.00
C THR A 1052 -25.18 -14.90 -52.44
N ILE A 1053 -26.16 -15.25 -51.60
CA ILE A 1053 -27.20 -16.23 -51.95
C ILE A 1053 -28.05 -15.75 -53.13
N TYR A 1054 -28.38 -14.46 -53.17
CA TYR A 1054 -29.19 -13.86 -54.24
C TYR A 1054 -28.36 -13.24 -55.39
N SER A 1055 -27.05 -13.50 -55.45
CA SER A 1055 -26.19 -13.02 -56.55
C SER A 1055 -26.08 -14.04 -57.68
N VAL A 1056 -26.16 -13.56 -58.93
CA VAL A 1056 -26.11 -14.39 -60.15
C VAL A 1056 -24.81 -15.19 -60.28
N ILE A 1057 -23.71 -14.70 -59.70
CA ILE A 1057 -22.41 -15.38 -59.64
C ILE A 1057 -21.89 -15.32 -58.18
N PRO A 1058 -22.15 -16.35 -57.35
CA PRO A 1058 -21.89 -16.30 -55.91
C PRO A 1058 -20.39 -16.40 -55.57
N GLN A 1059 -19.82 -15.31 -55.04
CA GLN A 1059 -18.39 -15.19 -54.69
C GLN A 1059 -18.08 -15.75 -53.28
N TRP A 1060 -18.32 -17.04 -53.08
CA TRP A 1060 -18.17 -17.75 -51.80
C TRP A 1060 -16.82 -17.52 -51.08
N SER A 1061 -15.72 -17.41 -51.82
CA SER A 1061 -14.38 -17.17 -51.25
C SER A 1061 -14.25 -15.83 -50.53
N ARG A 1062 -14.86 -14.76 -51.07
CA ARG A 1062 -14.88 -13.43 -50.45
C ARG A 1062 -15.79 -13.41 -49.21
N LEU A 1063 -16.93 -14.12 -49.26
CA LEU A 1063 -17.80 -14.30 -48.08
C LEU A 1063 -17.05 -15.01 -46.95
N LEU A 1064 -16.46 -16.18 -47.21
CA LEU A 1064 -15.75 -16.96 -46.20
C LEU A 1064 -14.61 -16.16 -45.55
N GLY A 1065 -13.83 -15.42 -46.35
CA GLY A 1065 -12.77 -14.54 -45.82
C GLY A 1065 -13.30 -13.42 -44.93
N GLY A 1066 -14.34 -12.70 -45.36
CA GLY A 1066 -14.93 -11.61 -44.56
C GLY A 1066 -15.61 -12.12 -43.28
N VAL A 1067 -16.39 -13.20 -43.38
CA VAL A 1067 -17.09 -13.81 -42.24
C VAL A 1067 -16.10 -14.38 -41.23
N PHE A 1068 -14.96 -14.96 -41.66
CA PHE A 1068 -13.90 -15.40 -40.76
C PHE A 1068 -13.34 -14.25 -39.90
N PHE A 1069 -13.06 -13.09 -40.51
CA PHE A 1069 -12.55 -11.93 -39.75
C PHE A 1069 -13.61 -11.31 -38.84
N SER A 1070 -14.87 -11.18 -39.28
CA SER A 1070 -15.95 -10.73 -38.40
C SER A 1070 -16.22 -11.71 -37.24
N PHE A 1071 -16.16 -13.02 -37.49
CA PHE A 1071 -16.24 -14.04 -36.44
C PHE A 1071 -15.09 -13.92 -35.44
N TRP A 1072 -13.86 -13.66 -35.89
CA TRP A 1072 -12.71 -13.44 -35.01
C TRP A 1072 -12.94 -12.26 -34.06
N VAL A 1073 -13.45 -11.12 -34.55
CA VAL A 1073 -13.81 -9.95 -33.71
C VAL A 1073 -14.91 -10.31 -32.71
N LEU A 1074 -15.98 -10.98 -33.15
CA LEU A 1074 -17.10 -11.39 -32.30
C LEU A 1074 -16.67 -12.40 -31.22
N ALA A 1075 -15.75 -13.33 -31.54
CA ALA A 1075 -15.21 -14.29 -30.59
C ALA A 1075 -14.35 -13.64 -29.48
N HIS A 1076 -13.73 -12.49 -29.75
CA HIS A 1076 -13.02 -11.73 -28.72
C HIS A 1076 -13.94 -10.87 -27.87
N LEU A 1077 -15.03 -10.34 -28.44
CA LEU A 1077 -16.06 -9.60 -27.69
C LEU A 1077 -17.05 -10.50 -26.93
N TYR A 1078 -16.94 -11.83 -27.08
CA TYR A 1078 -17.83 -12.80 -26.42
C TYR A 1078 -17.90 -12.71 -24.88
N PRO A 1079 -16.81 -12.44 -24.12
CA PRO A 1079 -16.90 -12.23 -22.67
C PRO A 1079 -17.66 -10.96 -22.29
N PHE A 1080 -17.55 -9.90 -23.10
CA PHE A 1080 -18.33 -8.67 -22.95
C PHE A 1080 -19.82 -8.91 -23.25
N ALA A 1081 -20.14 -9.66 -24.30
CA ALA A 1081 -21.50 -10.10 -24.60
C ALA A 1081 -22.10 -10.94 -23.45
N LYS A 1082 -21.34 -11.87 -22.87
CA LYS A 1082 -21.73 -12.59 -21.65
C LYS A 1082 -21.97 -11.66 -20.45
N GLY A 1083 -21.15 -10.62 -20.28
CA GLY A 1083 -21.34 -9.62 -19.21
C GLY A 1083 -22.65 -8.83 -19.35
N LEU A 1084 -22.99 -8.42 -20.58
CA LEU A 1084 -24.24 -7.74 -20.91
C LEU A 1084 -25.50 -8.59 -20.66
N MET A 1085 -25.37 -9.92 -20.57
CA MET A 1085 -26.51 -10.86 -20.42
C MET A 1085 -26.87 -11.22 -18.96
N GLY A 1086 -26.07 -10.79 -17.97
CA GLY A 1086 -26.41 -10.88 -16.54
C GLY A 1086 -26.63 -12.30 -15.99
N ARG A 1087 -27.45 -12.44 -14.94
CA ARG A 1087 -27.61 -13.67 -14.12
C ARG A 1087 -28.26 -14.85 -14.87
N ARG A 1088 -28.72 -14.67 -16.11
CA ARG A 1088 -29.31 -15.73 -16.94
C ARG A 1088 -28.25 -16.52 -17.70
N GLY A 1089 -27.40 -17.24 -16.96
CA GLY A 1089 -26.43 -18.20 -17.49
C GLY A 1089 -27.06 -19.45 -18.15
N LYS A 1090 -28.36 -19.72 -17.91
CA LYS A 1090 -29.15 -20.68 -18.71
C LYS A 1090 -29.54 -20.03 -20.03
N THR A 1091 -29.21 -20.68 -21.13
CA THR A 1091 -28.77 -19.98 -22.35
C THR A 1091 -29.86 -19.21 -23.13
N PRO A 1092 -29.48 -18.10 -23.79
CA PRO A 1092 -30.30 -17.38 -24.77
C PRO A 1092 -30.49 -18.15 -26.09
N THR A 1093 -30.26 -19.47 -26.14
CA THR A 1093 -30.38 -20.30 -27.35
C THR A 1093 -31.78 -20.20 -27.97
N ILE A 1094 -32.83 -20.15 -27.15
CA ILE A 1094 -34.20 -19.91 -27.61
C ILE A 1094 -34.29 -18.53 -28.31
N VAL A 1095 -33.75 -17.47 -27.71
CA VAL A 1095 -33.79 -16.10 -28.28
C VAL A 1095 -32.96 -15.98 -29.55
N PHE A 1096 -31.81 -16.65 -29.65
CA PHE A 1096 -30.99 -16.70 -30.86
C PHE A 1096 -31.64 -17.53 -31.98
N VAL A 1097 -32.34 -18.62 -31.65
CA VAL A 1097 -33.14 -19.40 -32.63
C VAL A 1097 -34.33 -18.59 -33.12
N TRP A 1098 -35.06 -17.91 -32.22
CA TRP A 1098 -36.20 -17.05 -32.62
C TRP A 1098 -35.78 -15.80 -33.39
N SER A 1099 -34.68 -15.13 -33.02
CA SER A 1099 -34.16 -13.99 -33.79
C SER A 1099 -33.54 -14.42 -35.12
N GLY A 1100 -32.92 -15.62 -35.18
CA GLY A 1100 -32.51 -16.25 -36.44
C GLY A 1100 -33.70 -16.54 -37.35
N LEU A 1101 -34.76 -17.16 -36.81
CA LEU A 1101 -36.02 -17.40 -37.54
C LEU A 1101 -36.67 -16.10 -38.01
N MET A 1102 -36.74 -15.06 -37.17
CA MET A 1102 -37.24 -13.74 -37.57
C MET A 1102 -36.36 -13.07 -38.63
N ALA A 1103 -35.03 -13.19 -38.56
CA ALA A 1103 -34.14 -12.66 -39.58
C ALA A 1103 -34.32 -13.40 -40.92
N ILE A 1104 -34.54 -14.71 -40.89
CA ILE A 1104 -34.86 -15.53 -42.06
C ILE A 1104 -36.22 -15.13 -42.65
N THR A 1105 -37.28 -15.02 -41.85
CA THR A 1105 -38.61 -14.64 -42.37
C THR A 1105 -38.64 -13.21 -42.90
N ILE A 1106 -37.98 -12.25 -42.24
CA ILE A 1106 -37.84 -10.88 -42.75
C ILE A 1106 -37.03 -10.84 -44.06
N SER A 1107 -35.96 -11.65 -44.17
CA SER A 1107 -35.17 -11.73 -45.42
C SER A 1107 -35.96 -12.36 -46.56
N LEU A 1108 -36.74 -13.40 -46.30
CA LEU A 1108 -37.64 -14.02 -47.28
C LEU A 1108 -38.77 -13.06 -47.70
N LEU A 1109 -39.35 -12.33 -46.74
CA LEU A 1109 -40.37 -11.32 -47.00
C LEU A 1109 -39.82 -10.18 -47.88
N TRP A 1110 -38.60 -9.71 -47.59
CA TRP A 1110 -37.94 -8.67 -48.39
C TRP A 1110 -37.71 -9.13 -49.83
N VAL A 1111 -37.30 -10.38 -50.05
CA VAL A 1111 -37.10 -10.95 -51.38
C VAL A 1111 -38.41 -11.21 -52.13
N ALA A 1112 -39.51 -11.48 -51.42
CA ALA A 1112 -40.85 -11.53 -52.00
C ALA A 1112 -41.38 -10.13 -52.40
N ILE A 1113 -41.03 -9.09 -51.63
CA ILE A 1113 -41.43 -7.69 -51.88
C ILE A 1113 -40.55 -7.01 -52.95
N SER A 1114 -39.29 -7.43 -53.10
CA SER A 1114 -38.35 -6.91 -54.08
C SER A 1114 -37.48 -8.03 -54.66
N PRO A 1115 -38.02 -8.84 -55.59
CA PRO A 1115 -37.27 -9.92 -56.22
C PRO A 1115 -36.14 -9.37 -57.11
N PRO A 1116 -34.96 -10.04 -57.14
CA PRO A 1116 -33.83 -9.59 -57.94
C PRO A 1116 -34.13 -9.63 -59.44
N SER A 1117 -33.67 -8.59 -60.15
CA SER A 1117 -33.97 -8.32 -61.56
C SER A 1117 -33.61 -9.49 -62.49
N GLY A 1118 -34.62 -10.06 -63.13
CA GLY A 1118 -34.50 -11.22 -64.04
C GLY A 1118 -35.36 -12.43 -63.64
N THR A 1119 -35.86 -12.49 -62.42
CA THR A 1119 -36.46 -13.71 -61.83
C THR A 1119 -37.99 -13.84 -62.04
N ASN A 1120 -38.49 -13.56 -63.24
CA ASN A 1120 -39.95 -13.52 -63.55
C ASN A 1120 -40.65 -14.91 -63.61
N GLN A 1121 -40.09 -15.96 -62.98
CA GLN A 1121 -40.62 -17.34 -63.05
C GLN A 1121 -40.73 -18.06 -61.69
N ILE A 1122 -40.73 -17.34 -60.56
CA ILE A 1122 -41.11 -17.89 -59.24
C ILE A 1122 -42.43 -17.25 -58.73
N GLY A 1123 -43.23 -16.72 -59.66
CA GLY A 1123 -44.58 -16.23 -59.43
C GLY A 1123 -45.62 -17.35 -59.55
N GLY A 1124 -45.61 -18.31 -58.63
CA GLY A 1124 -46.72 -19.27 -58.48
C GLY A 1124 -47.99 -18.51 -58.09
N SER A 1125 -49.06 -18.65 -58.88
CA SER A 1125 -50.27 -17.83 -58.73
C SER A 1125 -51.03 -18.10 -57.42
N PHE A 1126 -50.76 -17.29 -56.40
CA PHE A 1126 -51.56 -17.21 -55.18
C PHE A 1126 -52.43 -15.96 -55.20
N GLN A 1127 -53.72 -16.17 -55.36
CA GLN A 1127 -54.77 -15.16 -55.31
C GLN A 1127 -55.74 -15.58 -54.19
N PHE A 1128 -55.92 -14.72 -53.18
CA PHE A 1128 -56.85 -15.02 -52.08
C PHE A 1128 -58.31 -14.88 -52.54
N PRO A 1129 -59.24 -15.68 -51.98
CA PRO A 1129 -60.67 -15.51 -52.17
C PRO A 1129 -61.23 -14.28 -51.44
#